data_AF-A0A926Z8J4-F1
#
_entry.id   AF-A0A926Z8J4-F1
#
_cell.length_a   1.000
_cell.length_b   1.000
_cell.length_c   1.000
_cell.angle_alpha   90.00
_cell.angle_beta   90.00
_cell.angle_gamma   90.00
#
_symmetry.space_group_name_H-M   'P 1'
#
loop_
_entity.id
_entity.type
_entity.pdbx_description
1 polymer ?
#
loop_
_entity_poly.entity_id
_entity_poly.type
_entity_poly.pdbx_seq_one_letter_code
_entity_poly.pdbx_strand_id
1 'polypeptide(L)'
;MYNIAKIYQGWLTSQNYWDEIDITHKALKQIGSIADEKYSAIYCDEIQDLTKNQISLLLRLLGHDYVNIPEFFFTGDPAQIINPSGFSWNKVKTLIYSFYRDLPRYRPVKHDELKLNFRSAESIVNLGSKILEFNDGYTELLSQEAHRKGGDMPLVINIAEPNILRDNDDFGSRNAIIVASEQEKSKLKKQLSKDGIESERIFLFTEVKGLEFNEVLVWKFFEHFESWKSDSKEFEKFKYNLLYVCTTRAREKIYFYDGEKINSFWEHPEIKEHISISESPEVLDSFFDTDETDEEKIQTAEKYEQLGNYKQAREIYAKLKQPRLDLVAKVDALIYEEARDFANAGRIWFSLEQWENAGNDYEKAKLWEDAERCWDKADNYQRQAFCLEQLEKFEDAALLYEIREDWDEAERRWRKLSNWEKVAVVCEKQKKCVEAALEWKKVPNFERAADNYCLANEHKDAVRCLLEVDNWQRIEGIYRQASTLSKFADLCESRENWTTLEKVLTEIYTQKGWKWVSANDGKRLASVQEKNGNLDNAINTWLDYAKNPENAVELLLKQRKWQRALQLTEEINNSKLRQRYQDIANSGLQEENQKLGKLVKSYQQDEYEQIENYEDYIDDEIEEYKRNYLMNKQDSDETEFSKITSNYQDPDDDLDDDLEWEDNNYYYEPPSAFEHIDYGYIMDMSSDYESGLWR
;
A
#
# COMPACT_ATOMS: atom_id res chain seq x y z
N MET A 1 3.04 10.75 -47.07
CA MET A 1 2.75 10.77 -45.62
C MET A 1 1.82 9.63 -45.19
N TYR A 2 0.54 9.58 -45.61
CA TYR A 2 -0.40 8.53 -45.15
C TYR A 2 0.10 7.09 -45.33
N ASN A 3 0.68 6.77 -46.48
CA ASN A 3 1.23 5.43 -46.73
C ASN A 3 2.40 5.08 -45.81
N ILE A 4 3.25 6.06 -45.47
CA ILE A 4 4.38 5.88 -44.55
C ILE A 4 3.84 5.62 -43.13
N ALA A 5 2.85 6.40 -42.69
CA ALA A 5 2.19 6.18 -41.42
C ALA A 5 1.54 4.79 -41.32
N LYS A 6 0.93 4.29 -42.41
CA LYS A 6 0.39 2.92 -42.48
C LYS A 6 1.48 1.85 -42.33
N ILE A 7 2.61 2.02 -43.01
CA ILE A 7 3.74 1.08 -42.92
C ILE A 7 4.28 1.06 -41.49
N TYR A 8 4.48 2.23 -40.89
CA TYR A 8 4.95 2.36 -39.51
C TYR A 8 3.97 1.74 -38.51
N GLN A 9 2.67 2.01 -38.63
CA GLN A 9 1.66 1.38 -37.76
C GLN A 9 1.61 -0.15 -37.93
N GLY A 10 1.77 -0.64 -39.16
CA GLY A 10 1.87 -2.06 -39.46
C GLY A 10 3.09 -2.70 -38.77
N TRP A 11 4.23 -2.01 -38.78
CA TRP A 11 5.43 -2.43 -38.07
C TRP A 11 5.20 -2.46 -36.54
N LEU A 12 4.66 -1.40 -35.93
CA LEU A 12 4.33 -1.36 -34.50
C LEU A 12 3.44 -2.54 -34.08
N THR A 13 2.36 -2.75 -34.84
CA THR A 13 1.41 -3.85 -34.59
C THR A 13 2.09 -5.22 -34.68
N SER A 14 2.99 -5.41 -35.67
CA SER A 14 3.71 -6.67 -35.84
C SER A 14 4.66 -7.02 -34.69
N GLN A 15 5.17 -5.99 -33.99
CA GLN A 15 6.08 -6.13 -32.87
C GLN A 15 5.37 -6.08 -31.50
N ASN A 16 4.03 -5.93 -31.49
CA ASN A 16 3.25 -5.63 -30.30
C ASN A 16 3.81 -4.43 -29.54
N TYR A 17 4.10 -3.35 -30.27
CA TYR A 17 4.49 -2.07 -29.70
C TYR A 17 3.38 -1.03 -29.87
N TRP A 18 3.35 -0.10 -28.94
CA TRP A 18 2.52 1.10 -28.93
C TRP A 18 3.45 2.31 -28.86
N ASP A 19 3.19 3.32 -29.68
CA ASP A 19 3.83 4.62 -29.52
C ASP A 19 3.01 5.55 -28.60
N GLU A 20 3.56 6.72 -28.28
CA GLU A 20 2.88 7.71 -27.43
C GLU A 20 1.53 8.19 -27.99
N ILE A 21 1.39 8.24 -29.31
CA ILE A 21 0.17 8.70 -29.97
C ILE A 21 -0.91 7.62 -29.87
N ASP A 22 -0.55 6.36 -30.07
CA ASP A 22 -1.43 5.19 -29.91
C ASP A 22 -1.95 5.10 -28.47
N ILE A 23 -1.05 5.28 -27.49
CA ILE A 23 -1.41 5.29 -26.07
C ILE A 23 -2.34 6.45 -25.76
N THR A 24 -2.01 7.66 -26.24
CA THR A 24 -2.84 8.85 -26.06
C THR A 24 -4.24 8.61 -26.65
N HIS A 25 -4.32 8.02 -27.83
CA HIS A 25 -5.59 7.73 -28.48
C HIS A 25 -6.42 6.69 -27.71
N LYS A 26 -5.78 5.64 -27.19
CA LYS A 26 -6.44 4.65 -26.32
C LYS A 26 -6.94 5.27 -25.03
N ALA A 27 -6.12 6.10 -24.38
CA ALA A 27 -6.49 6.80 -23.15
C ALA A 27 -7.70 7.72 -23.39
N LEU A 28 -7.67 8.51 -24.46
CA LEU A 28 -8.79 9.38 -24.85
C LEU A 28 -10.10 8.62 -25.09
N LYS A 29 -10.05 7.38 -25.59
CA LYS A 29 -11.23 6.51 -25.78
C LYS A 29 -11.79 5.95 -24.48
N GLN A 30 -10.99 5.86 -23.43
CA GLN A 30 -11.38 5.27 -22.14
C GLN A 30 -11.77 6.32 -21.08
N ILE A 31 -11.37 7.58 -21.29
CA ILE A 31 -11.82 8.73 -20.51
C ILE A 31 -13.36 8.83 -20.55
N GLY A 32 -13.98 9.12 -19.41
CA GLY A 32 -15.42 8.99 -19.15
C GLY A 32 -15.84 7.69 -18.48
N SER A 33 -15.13 6.57 -18.70
CA SER A 33 -15.49 5.26 -18.11
C SER A 33 -14.65 4.88 -16.89
N ILE A 34 -13.41 5.37 -16.78
CA ILE A 34 -12.42 4.90 -15.79
C ILE A 34 -11.76 6.06 -15.01
N ALA A 35 -11.59 7.24 -15.61
CA ALA A 35 -10.86 8.34 -14.98
C ALA A 35 -11.22 9.68 -15.63
N ASP A 36 -12.28 10.31 -15.15
CA ASP A 36 -12.54 11.73 -15.42
C ASP A 36 -12.08 12.56 -14.22
N GLU A 37 -11.60 13.78 -14.50
CA GLU A 37 -11.48 14.84 -13.49
C GLU A 37 -10.53 14.53 -12.31
N LYS A 38 -9.51 13.69 -12.54
CA LYS A 38 -8.61 13.21 -11.48
C LYS A 38 -7.71 14.31 -10.89
N TYR A 39 -7.36 15.32 -11.68
CA TYR A 39 -6.38 16.33 -11.28
C TYR A 39 -7.03 17.70 -11.14
N SER A 40 -6.76 18.38 -10.03
CA SER A 40 -7.23 19.76 -9.81
C SER A 40 -6.40 20.80 -10.58
N ALA A 41 -5.14 20.48 -10.89
CA ALA A 41 -4.23 21.36 -11.62
C ALA A 41 -3.24 20.58 -12.50
N ILE A 42 -2.84 21.16 -13.63
CA ILE A 42 -1.79 20.62 -14.52
C ILE A 42 -0.77 21.71 -14.86
N TYR A 43 0.50 21.41 -14.62
CA TYR A 43 1.64 22.23 -15.03
C TYR A 43 2.40 21.46 -16.11
N CYS A 44 2.50 22.04 -17.31
CA CYS A 44 3.18 21.41 -18.44
C CYS A 44 4.25 22.35 -18.96
N ASP A 45 5.50 21.95 -18.80
CA ASP A 45 6.61 22.59 -19.49
C ASP A 45 6.78 22.02 -20.91
N GLU A 46 7.45 22.77 -21.77
CA GLU A 46 7.74 22.40 -23.17
C GLU A 46 6.52 21.91 -23.97
N ILE A 47 5.36 22.54 -23.77
CA ILE A 47 4.09 22.12 -24.39
C ILE A 47 4.14 22.06 -25.93
N GLN A 48 5.10 22.72 -26.55
CA GLN A 48 5.30 22.66 -27.99
C GLN A 48 5.71 21.28 -28.52
N ASP A 49 6.23 20.40 -27.67
CA ASP A 49 6.52 19.01 -28.03
C ASP A 49 5.27 18.15 -28.09
N LEU A 50 4.19 18.57 -27.43
CA LEU A 50 2.95 17.82 -27.40
C LEU A 50 2.09 18.09 -28.65
N THR A 51 1.52 17.01 -29.17
CA THR A 51 0.50 17.07 -30.22
C THR A 51 -0.83 17.59 -29.67
N LYS A 52 -1.72 18.03 -30.56
CA LYS A 52 -3.09 18.42 -30.20
C LYS A 52 -3.84 17.34 -29.39
N ASN A 53 -3.64 16.06 -29.72
CA ASN A 53 -4.31 14.96 -29.04
C ASN A 53 -3.80 14.79 -27.60
N GLN A 54 -2.47 14.89 -27.39
CA GLN A 54 -1.87 14.84 -26.06
C GLN A 54 -2.34 16.03 -25.20
N ILE A 55 -2.38 17.25 -25.77
CA ILE A 55 -2.92 18.41 -25.03
C ILE A 55 -4.41 18.20 -24.71
N SER A 56 -5.19 17.63 -25.64
CA SER A 56 -6.61 17.32 -25.38
C SER A 56 -6.79 16.30 -24.26
N LEU A 57 -5.88 15.33 -24.16
CA LEU A 57 -5.86 14.35 -23.06
C LEU A 57 -5.61 15.05 -21.72
N LEU A 58 -4.60 15.93 -21.64
CA LEU A 58 -4.33 16.71 -20.43
C LEU A 58 -5.55 17.51 -19.98
N LEU A 59 -6.21 18.21 -20.90
CA LEU A 59 -7.40 19.02 -20.58
C LEU A 59 -8.60 18.19 -20.10
N ARG A 60 -8.75 16.94 -20.58
CA ARG A 60 -9.80 16.02 -20.12
C ARG A 60 -9.54 15.47 -18.72
N LEU A 61 -8.28 15.32 -18.34
CA LEU A 61 -7.89 14.84 -17.01
C LEU A 61 -8.08 15.89 -15.91
N LEU A 62 -8.23 17.17 -16.29
CA LEU A 62 -8.52 18.27 -15.37
C LEU A 62 -9.97 18.25 -14.88
N GLY A 63 -10.11 18.13 -13.57
CA GLY A 63 -11.39 18.26 -12.89
C GLY A 63 -11.96 19.66 -13.00
N HIS A 64 -13.22 19.74 -13.38
CA HIS A 64 -13.94 21.00 -13.46
C HIS A 64 -15.42 20.76 -13.19
N ASP A 65 -15.97 21.48 -12.22
CA ASP A 65 -17.40 21.45 -11.91
C ASP A 65 -17.96 22.88 -11.91
N TYR A 66 -19.20 23.04 -11.44
CA TYR A 66 -19.86 24.34 -11.38
C TYR A 66 -19.16 25.37 -10.46
N VAL A 67 -18.28 24.91 -9.57
CA VAL A 67 -17.60 25.68 -8.53
C VAL A 67 -16.11 25.87 -8.83
N ASN A 68 -15.45 24.82 -9.33
CA ASN A 68 -14.02 24.71 -9.53
C ASN A 68 -13.62 25.08 -10.96
N ILE A 69 -12.72 26.06 -11.08
CA ILE A 69 -12.16 26.48 -12.37
C ILE A 69 -10.95 25.57 -12.65
N PRO A 70 -10.81 25.00 -13.86
CA PRO A 70 -9.64 24.19 -14.20
C PRO A 70 -8.36 25.03 -14.10
N GLU A 71 -7.41 24.57 -13.30
CA GLU A 71 -6.11 25.23 -13.12
C GLU A 71 -5.07 24.60 -14.05
N PHE A 72 -4.47 25.41 -14.92
CA PHE A 72 -3.36 24.95 -15.74
C PHE A 72 -2.32 26.05 -15.98
N PHE A 73 -1.08 25.62 -16.16
CA PHE A 73 0.04 26.49 -16.49
C PHE A 73 0.90 25.81 -17.57
N PHE A 74 0.95 26.41 -18.74
CA PHE A 74 1.66 25.88 -19.90
C PHE A 74 2.79 26.82 -20.31
N THR A 75 3.99 26.29 -20.45
CA THR A 75 5.18 27.00 -20.92
C THR A 75 5.75 26.33 -22.15
N GLY A 76 6.39 27.10 -23.03
CA GLY A 76 6.98 26.57 -24.24
C GLY A 76 7.48 27.61 -25.22
N ASP A 77 8.42 27.21 -26.08
CA ASP A 77 9.01 28.04 -27.13
C ASP A 77 8.74 27.44 -28.52
N PRO A 78 7.86 28.06 -29.33
CA PRO A 78 7.57 27.62 -30.69
C PRO A 78 8.78 27.51 -31.63
N ALA A 79 9.89 28.20 -31.39
CA ALA A 79 11.11 28.06 -32.20
C ALA A 79 11.95 26.85 -31.81
N GLN A 80 11.71 26.25 -30.64
CA GLN A 80 12.38 25.02 -30.19
C GLN A 80 11.60 23.75 -30.55
N ILE A 81 10.77 23.82 -31.59
CA ILE A 81 10.09 22.66 -32.17
C ILE A 81 11.07 21.94 -33.11
N ILE A 82 11.55 20.77 -32.67
CA ILE A 82 12.35 19.86 -33.50
C ILE A 82 11.42 18.93 -34.28
N ASN A 83 10.52 18.24 -33.58
CA ASN A 83 9.53 17.36 -34.20
C ASN A 83 8.29 18.16 -34.58
N PRO A 84 7.77 18.06 -35.82
CA PRO A 84 6.64 18.85 -36.27
C PRO A 84 5.31 18.41 -35.60
N SER A 85 5.09 18.86 -34.37
CA SER A 85 3.85 18.67 -33.59
C SER A 85 2.65 19.45 -34.15
N GLY A 86 2.93 20.42 -35.04
CA GLY A 86 1.94 21.36 -35.54
C GLY A 86 1.50 22.39 -34.51
N PHE A 87 2.28 22.57 -33.44
CA PHE A 87 1.99 23.48 -32.33
C PHE A 87 1.86 24.94 -32.77
N SER A 88 0.90 25.63 -32.17
CA SER A 88 0.86 27.10 -32.10
C SER A 88 0.02 27.54 -30.92
N TRP A 89 0.40 28.65 -30.28
CA TRP A 89 -0.36 29.19 -29.15
C TRP A 89 -1.82 29.49 -29.49
N ASN A 90 -2.11 29.89 -30.73
CA ASN A 90 -3.48 30.09 -31.19
C ASN A 90 -4.28 28.77 -31.19
N LYS A 91 -3.70 27.67 -31.66
CA LYS A 91 -4.36 26.35 -31.62
C LYS A 91 -4.61 25.89 -30.19
N VAL A 92 -3.67 26.11 -29.27
CA VAL A 92 -3.83 25.78 -27.85
C VAL A 92 -4.96 26.60 -27.24
N LYS A 93 -4.99 27.92 -27.46
CA LYS A 93 -6.07 28.81 -26.98
C LYS A 93 -7.44 28.38 -27.53
N THR A 94 -7.53 28.04 -28.81
CA THR A 94 -8.78 27.53 -29.42
C THR A 94 -9.21 26.21 -28.79
N LEU A 95 -8.26 25.31 -28.51
CA LEU A 95 -8.55 24.03 -27.86
C LEU A 95 -9.07 24.23 -26.44
N ILE A 96 -8.38 25.02 -25.62
CA ILE A 96 -8.83 25.35 -24.25
C ILE A 96 -10.23 25.98 -24.27
N TYR A 97 -10.45 26.92 -25.20
CA TYR A 97 -11.77 27.52 -25.38
C TYR A 97 -12.84 26.49 -25.72
N SER A 98 -12.58 25.53 -26.62
CA SER A 98 -13.58 24.51 -26.95
C SER A 98 -13.92 23.56 -25.80
N PHE A 99 -12.98 23.35 -24.86
CA PHE A 99 -13.21 22.54 -23.67
C PHE A 99 -14.02 23.26 -22.60
N TYR A 100 -13.76 24.55 -22.37
CA TYR A 100 -14.26 25.24 -21.18
C TYR A 100 -15.19 26.43 -21.45
N ARG A 101 -15.52 26.74 -22.70
CA ARG A 101 -16.39 27.88 -23.05
C ARG A 101 -17.78 27.83 -22.39
N ASP A 102 -18.29 26.63 -22.11
CA ASP A 102 -19.64 26.41 -21.59
C ASP A 102 -19.67 26.44 -20.04
N LEU A 103 -18.50 26.62 -19.39
CA LEU A 103 -18.42 26.79 -17.94
C LEU A 103 -18.96 28.15 -17.49
N PRO A 104 -19.77 28.21 -16.41
CA PRO A 104 -20.38 29.45 -15.92
C PRO A 104 -19.39 30.57 -15.56
N ARG A 105 -18.13 30.20 -15.26
CA ARG A 105 -17.06 31.10 -14.82
C ARG A 105 -15.85 31.10 -15.77
N TYR A 106 -16.02 30.78 -17.04
CA TYR A 106 -14.91 30.83 -18.01
C TYR A 106 -14.21 32.21 -17.98
N ARG A 107 -12.89 32.18 -17.80
CA ARG A 107 -12.02 33.35 -17.93
C ARG A 107 -11.17 33.19 -19.19
N PRO A 108 -11.02 34.23 -20.03
CA PRO A 108 -10.09 34.18 -21.14
C PRO A 108 -8.68 33.79 -20.66
N VAL A 109 -8.04 32.89 -21.40
CA VAL A 109 -6.68 32.44 -21.10
C VAL A 109 -5.73 33.63 -21.17
N LYS A 110 -5.01 33.86 -20.07
CA LYS A 110 -3.90 34.83 -20.05
C LYS A 110 -2.69 34.19 -20.72
N HIS A 111 -2.08 34.92 -21.65
CA HIS A 111 -0.85 34.52 -22.31
C HIS A 111 0.17 35.64 -22.11
N ASP A 112 1.19 35.37 -21.31
CA ASP A 112 2.30 36.28 -21.05
C ASP A 112 3.57 35.72 -21.71
N GLU A 113 4.41 36.61 -22.23
CA GLU A 113 5.68 36.24 -22.87
C GLU A 113 6.86 36.80 -22.07
N LEU A 114 7.85 35.95 -21.80
CA LEU A 114 9.10 36.36 -21.16
C LEU A 114 10.07 36.86 -22.22
N LYS A 115 10.34 38.16 -22.21
CA LYS A 115 11.16 38.83 -23.23
C LYS A 115 12.65 38.95 -22.87
N LEU A 116 13.02 38.76 -21.61
CA LEU A 116 14.41 38.89 -21.16
C LEU A 116 15.08 37.53 -21.06
N ASN A 117 16.20 37.37 -21.76
CA ASN A 117 17.04 36.18 -21.67
C ASN A 117 18.14 36.38 -20.62
N PHE A 118 18.12 35.56 -19.57
CA PHE A 118 19.12 35.55 -18.50
C PHE A 118 20.15 34.43 -18.64
N ARG A 119 19.97 33.57 -19.65
CA ARG A 119 20.72 32.33 -19.80
C ARG A 119 22.01 32.51 -20.58
N SER A 120 21.89 33.17 -21.74
CA SER A 120 22.93 33.22 -22.76
C SER A 120 23.47 34.63 -22.94
N ALA A 121 24.71 34.74 -23.40
CA ALA A 121 25.35 36.00 -23.77
C ALA A 121 24.58 36.73 -24.88
N GLU A 122 24.68 38.06 -24.92
CA GLU A 122 23.94 38.91 -25.86
C GLU A 122 24.27 38.57 -27.32
N SER A 123 25.54 38.30 -27.61
CA SER A 123 25.99 37.90 -28.94
C SER A 123 25.31 36.62 -29.45
N ILE A 124 25.11 35.63 -28.57
CA ILE A 124 24.43 34.36 -28.89
C ILE A 124 22.93 34.58 -29.10
N VAL A 125 22.28 35.36 -28.23
CA VAL A 125 20.85 35.69 -28.34
C VAL A 125 20.57 36.45 -29.63
N ASN A 126 21.44 37.39 -29.99
CA ASN A 126 21.33 38.16 -31.23
C ASN A 126 21.47 37.26 -32.47
N LEU A 127 22.48 36.37 -32.49
CA LEU A 127 22.63 35.40 -33.59
C LEU A 127 21.41 34.48 -33.70
N GLY A 128 20.91 33.95 -32.58
CA GLY A 128 19.72 33.11 -32.56
C GLY A 128 18.50 33.84 -33.14
N SER A 129 18.32 35.11 -32.79
CA SER A 129 17.24 35.95 -33.33
C SER A 129 17.37 36.11 -34.85
N LYS A 130 18.59 36.34 -35.35
CA LYS A 130 18.86 36.45 -36.80
C LYS A 130 18.66 35.14 -37.54
N ILE A 131 19.03 34.00 -36.97
CA ILE A 131 18.75 32.68 -37.56
C ILE A 131 17.23 32.50 -37.77
N LEU A 132 16.40 32.95 -36.83
CA LEU A 132 14.95 32.84 -36.94
C LEU A 132 14.32 33.78 -37.98
N GLU A 133 14.99 34.85 -38.39
CA GLU A 133 14.51 35.73 -39.47
C GLU A 133 14.48 35.02 -40.83
N PHE A 134 15.31 33.98 -41.01
CA PHE A 134 15.28 33.09 -42.19
C PHE A 134 14.08 32.15 -42.20
N ASN A 135 13.22 32.24 -41.19
CA ASN A 135 12.00 31.47 -41.07
C ASN A 135 10.80 32.41 -41.23
N ASP A 136 10.09 32.31 -42.37
CA ASP A 136 8.97 33.15 -42.82
C ASP A 136 7.80 33.34 -41.79
N GLY A 137 7.84 32.70 -40.62
CA GLY A 137 6.76 32.66 -39.62
C GLY A 137 7.06 33.21 -38.22
N TYR A 138 8.27 33.70 -37.92
CA TYR A 138 8.66 34.08 -36.54
C TYR A 138 8.97 35.57 -36.32
N THR A 139 8.82 36.40 -37.34
CA THR A 139 9.24 37.82 -37.34
C THR A 139 8.62 38.72 -36.27
N GLU A 140 7.50 38.32 -35.64
CA GLU A 140 6.86 39.12 -34.57
C GLU A 140 6.96 38.52 -33.15
N LEU A 141 7.38 37.26 -32.99
CA LEU A 141 7.12 36.49 -31.74
C LEU A 141 8.34 36.20 -30.85
N LEU A 142 9.58 36.49 -31.29
CA LEU A 142 10.77 35.90 -30.64
C LEU A 142 11.95 36.86 -30.42
N SER A 143 11.76 38.17 -30.48
CA SER A 143 12.79 39.14 -30.08
C SER A 143 13.00 39.09 -28.57
N GLN A 144 13.80 38.14 -28.09
CA GLN A 144 14.30 38.16 -26.73
C GLN A 144 15.48 39.14 -26.62
N GLU A 145 15.47 39.95 -25.58
CA GLU A 145 16.58 40.82 -25.24
C GLU A 145 17.47 40.15 -24.18
N ALA A 146 18.77 40.05 -24.46
CA ALA A 146 19.70 39.55 -23.45
C ALA A 146 19.83 40.53 -22.29
N HIS A 147 19.67 40.00 -21.08
CA HIS A 147 19.88 40.74 -19.84
C HIS A 147 21.37 41.05 -19.62
N ARG A 148 22.23 40.04 -19.81
CA ARG A 148 23.68 40.22 -19.77
C ARG A 148 24.13 40.87 -21.06
N LYS A 149 24.78 42.03 -20.96
CA LYS A 149 25.32 42.77 -22.11
C LYS A 149 26.70 42.28 -22.51
N GLY A 150 26.97 42.28 -23.81
CA GLY A 150 28.21 41.79 -24.40
C GLY A 150 28.34 40.26 -24.41
N GLY A 151 29.59 39.79 -24.51
CA GLY A 151 29.93 38.39 -24.75
C GLY A 151 30.79 38.25 -26.00
N ASP A 152 31.49 37.13 -26.11
CA ASP A 152 32.29 36.84 -27.29
C ASP A 152 31.37 36.60 -28.49
N MET A 153 31.78 37.09 -29.66
CA MET A 153 31.03 36.84 -30.89
C MET A 153 31.04 35.35 -31.21
N PRO A 154 29.90 34.75 -31.60
CA PRO A 154 29.85 33.41 -32.18
C PRO A 154 30.93 33.23 -33.26
N LEU A 155 31.67 32.11 -33.19
CA LEU A 155 32.82 31.87 -34.05
C LEU A 155 32.52 30.80 -35.09
N VAL A 156 32.79 31.11 -36.36
CA VAL A 156 32.83 30.13 -37.45
C VAL A 156 34.28 29.77 -37.71
N ILE A 157 34.60 28.49 -37.52
CA ILE A 157 35.97 27.98 -37.61
C ILE A 157 36.25 27.57 -39.05
N ASN A 158 37.28 28.17 -39.63
CA ASN A 158 37.74 27.88 -40.98
C ASN A 158 39.17 27.33 -40.94
N ILE A 159 39.33 26.16 -40.32
CA ILE A 159 40.60 25.43 -40.27
C ILE A 159 40.37 23.96 -40.64
N ALA A 160 41.40 23.27 -41.10
CA ALA A 160 41.30 21.86 -41.44
C ALA A 160 40.91 21.01 -40.21
N GLU A 161 40.05 20.00 -40.41
CA GLU A 161 39.51 19.11 -39.35
C GLU A 161 40.59 18.59 -38.37
N PRO A 162 41.76 18.09 -38.84
CA PRO A 162 42.80 17.56 -37.94
C PRO A 162 43.45 18.61 -37.03
N ASN A 163 43.26 19.90 -37.29
CA ASN A 163 43.75 20.99 -36.45
C ASN A 163 42.74 21.39 -35.36
N ILE A 164 41.48 20.94 -35.47
CA ILE A 164 40.42 21.21 -34.48
C ILE A 164 40.41 20.10 -33.43
N LEU A 165 40.34 18.85 -33.89
CA LEU A 165 40.19 17.68 -33.04
C LEU A 165 41.46 16.84 -33.11
N ARG A 166 42.14 16.63 -31.98
CA ARG A 166 43.26 15.69 -31.89
C ARG A 166 42.79 14.40 -31.21
N ASP A 167 43.43 13.30 -31.59
CA ASP A 167 43.14 12.01 -30.98
C ASP A 167 43.48 12.05 -29.48
N ASN A 168 42.64 11.42 -28.65
CA ASN A 168 42.80 11.33 -27.19
C ASN A 168 42.71 12.70 -26.48
N ASP A 169 42.09 13.70 -27.13
CA ASP A 169 41.71 14.97 -26.51
C ASP A 169 40.50 14.81 -25.57
N ASP A 170 40.32 15.80 -24.71
CA ASP A 170 39.14 16.01 -23.88
C ASP A 170 38.84 17.51 -23.86
N PHE A 171 37.64 17.88 -23.44
CA PHE A 171 37.20 19.28 -23.38
C PHE A 171 36.53 19.57 -22.05
N GLY A 172 36.41 20.85 -21.71
CA GLY A 172 35.88 21.32 -20.44
C GLY A 172 34.59 20.59 -20.01
N SER A 173 34.44 20.31 -18.72
CA SER A 173 33.33 19.51 -18.19
C SER A 173 31.95 20.16 -18.41
N ARG A 174 31.93 21.48 -18.65
CA ARG A 174 30.76 22.30 -18.92
C ARG A 174 30.51 22.56 -20.41
N ASN A 175 31.32 21.99 -21.29
CA ASN A 175 31.24 22.19 -22.73
C ASN A 175 30.59 20.97 -23.39
N ALA A 176 30.12 21.13 -24.63
CA ALA A 176 29.54 20.04 -25.41
C ALA A 176 29.77 20.19 -26.91
N ILE A 177 29.70 19.07 -27.62
CA ILE A 177 29.72 19.03 -29.09
C ILE A 177 28.36 18.55 -29.57
N ILE A 178 27.82 19.19 -30.60
CA ILE A 178 26.54 18.81 -31.21
C ILE A 178 26.78 18.37 -32.64
N VAL A 179 26.30 17.18 -32.99
CA VAL A 179 26.46 16.53 -34.29
C VAL A 179 25.11 16.16 -34.90
N ALA A 180 25.11 15.89 -36.20
CA ALA A 180 23.90 15.60 -36.95
C ALA A 180 23.51 14.11 -37.01
N SER A 181 24.46 13.20 -36.84
CA SER A 181 24.26 11.78 -37.12
C SER A 181 24.99 10.88 -36.12
N GLU A 182 24.44 9.68 -35.91
CA GLU A 182 25.05 8.68 -35.03
C GLU A 182 26.42 8.20 -35.54
N GLN A 183 26.63 8.22 -36.87
CA GLN A 183 27.94 7.89 -37.44
C GLN A 183 29.00 8.92 -37.02
N GLU A 184 28.71 10.22 -37.12
CA GLU A 184 29.63 11.28 -36.66
C GLU A 184 29.78 11.27 -35.14
N LYS A 185 28.69 11.09 -34.39
CA LYS A 185 28.73 10.96 -32.92
C LYS A 185 29.66 9.83 -32.50
N SER A 186 29.49 8.63 -33.05
CA SER A 186 30.32 7.47 -32.77
C SER A 186 31.79 7.68 -33.15
N LYS A 187 32.06 8.38 -34.26
CA LYS A 187 33.41 8.75 -34.68
C LYS A 187 34.05 9.68 -33.65
N LEU A 188 33.37 10.76 -33.27
CA LEU A 188 33.90 11.74 -32.33
C LEU A 188 34.03 11.19 -30.91
N LYS A 189 33.12 10.33 -30.44
CA LYS A 189 33.23 9.66 -29.13
C LYS A 189 34.53 8.85 -29.01
N LYS A 190 34.89 8.13 -30.07
CA LYS A 190 36.14 7.36 -30.14
C LYS A 190 37.38 8.26 -30.23
N GLN A 191 37.28 9.36 -30.99
CA GLN A 191 38.38 10.32 -31.15
C GLN A 191 38.67 11.08 -29.84
N LEU A 192 37.61 11.49 -29.13
CA LEU A 192 37.64 12.23 -27.87
C LEU A 192 37.53 11.29 -26.65
N SER A 193 38.28 10.19 -26.71
CA SER A 193 38.33 9.17 -25.66
C SER A 193 39.62 9.28 -24.84
N LYS A 194 39.66 10.21 -23.88
CA LYS A 194 40.80 10.36 -22.97
C LYS A 194 40.85 9.23 -21.95
N ASP A 195 42.02 8.60 -21.82
CA ASP A 195 42.30 7.49 -20.90
C ASP A 195 41.36 6.28 -21.08
N GLY A 196 40.86 6.08 -22.30
CA GLY A 196 39.92 5.00 -22.64
C GLY A 196 38.48 5.26 -22.22
N ILE A 197 38.15 6.48 -21.79
CA ILE A 197 36.80 6.91 -21.44
C ILE A 197 36.26 7.81 -22.56
N GLU A 198 35.32 7.29 -23.33
CA GLU A 198 34.61 8.03 -24.38
C GLU A 198 33.81 9.21 -23.79
N SER A 199 33.65 10.29 -24.58
CA SER A 199 32.84 11.41 -24.14
C SER A 199 31.34 11.17 -24.34
N GLU A 200 30.57 11.34 -23.26
CA GLU A 200 29.10 11.33 -23.26
C GLU A 200 28.52 12.74 -23.48
N ARG A 201 29.38 13.76 -23.64
CA ARG A 201 28.98 15.17 -23.91
C ARG A 201 28.95 15.51 -25.41
N ILE A 202 28.72 14.50 -26.25
CA ILE A 202 28.55 14.62 -27.70
C ILE A 202 27.13 14.21 -28.04
N PHE A 203 26.31 15.16 -28.48
CA PHE A 203 24.87 14.98 -28.62
C PHE A 203 24.43 15.10 -30.07
N LEU A 204 23.43 14.33 -30.46
CA LEU A 204 22.66 14.61 -31.66
C LEU A 204 21.86 15.92 -31.50
N PHE A 205 21.48 16.51 -32.62
CA PHE A 205 20.56 17.66 -32.65
C PHE A 205 19.25 17.41 -31.88
N THR A 206 18.78 16.17 -31.86
CA THR A 206 17.54 15.76 -31.17
C THR A 206 17.74 15.53 -29.67
N GLU A 207 18.94 15.14 -29.24
CA GLU A 207 19.25 14.80 -27.84
C GLU A 207 19.62 16.02 -27.01
N VAL A 208 20.16 17.06 -27.66
CA VAL A 208 20.66 18.25 -26.95
C VAL A 208 19.54 19.13 -26.38
N LYS A 209 18.28 18.84 -26.73
CA LYS A 209 17.14 19.61 -26.27
C LYS A 209 17.00 19.52 -24.74
N GLY A 210 16.69 20.64 -24.10
CA GLY A 210 16.61 20.74 -22.64
C GLY A 210 17.96 20.81 -21.92
N LEU A 211 19.08 20.59 -22.63
CA LEU A 211 20.43 20.71 -22.07
C LEU A 211 21.01 22.11 -22.28
N GLU A 212 21.98 22.49 -21.46
CA GLU A 212 22.65 23.79 -21.50
C GLU A 212 24.12 23.67 -21.11
N PHE A 213 24.99 24.33 -21.87
CA PHE A 213 26.45 24.24 -21.73
C PHE A 213 27.07 25.63 -21.73
N ASN A 214 28.24 25.78 -21.12
CA ASN A 214 28.98 27.03 -21.13
C ASN A 214 29.45 27.33 -22.55
N GLU A 215 30.13 26.36 -23.17
CA GLU A 215 30.58 26.46 -24.55
C GLU A 215 30.05 25.29 -25.39
N VAL A 216 29.67 25.57 -26.63
CA VAL A 216 29.12 24.57 -27.57
C VAL A 216 29.86 24.64 -28.88
N LEU A 217 30.28 23.48 -29.40
CA LEU A 217 30.77 23.33 -30.78
C LEU A 217 29.72 22.59 -31.61
N VAL A 218 29.13 23.29 -32.58
CA VAL A 218 28.22 22.69 -33.56
C VAL A 218 29.05 22.17 -34.74
N TRP A 219 28.95 20.87 -34.98
CA TRP A 219 29.83 20.14 -35.89
C TRP A 219 29.09 19.71 -37.16
N LYS A 220 29.58 20.20 -38.30
CA LYS A 220 29.15 19.88 -39.66
C LYS A 220 27.65 20.01 -39.87
N PHE A 221 27.08 21.12 -39.37
CA PHE A 221 25.64 21.35 -39.40
C PHE A 221 25.10 21.39 -40.82
N PHE A 222 25.67 22.27 -41.66
CA PHE A 222 25.17 22.45 -43.02
C PHE A 222 25.57 21.30 -43.94
N GLU A 223 26.76 20.71 -43.75
CA GLU A 223 27.23 19.54 -44.52
C GLU A 223 26.22 18.38 -44.44
N HIS A 224 25.62 18.15 -43.26
CA HIS A 224 24.57 17.14 -43.10
C HIS A 224 23.39 17.35 -44.06
N PHE A 225 22.94 18.59 -44.21
CA PHE A 225 21.79 18.95 -45.03
C PHE A 225 22.10 19.06 -46.53
N GLU A 226 23.38 19.07 -46.96
CA GLU A 226 23.74 19.09 -48.38
C GLU A 226 23.21 17.85 -49.13
N SER A 227 23.07 16.72 -48.42
CA SER A 227 22.52 15.48 -48.98
C SER A 227 21.00 15.48 -49.15
N TRP A 228 20.29 16.43 -48.51
CA TRP A 228 18.84 16.50 -48.50
C TRP A 228 18.33 17.28 -49.71
N LYS A 229 17.69 16.60 -50.66
CA LYS A 229 17.14 17.22 -51.88
C LYS A 229 15.74 17.78 -51.64
N SER A 230 15.61 18.86 -50.88
CA SER A 230 14.34 19.55 -50.67
C SER A 230 14.54 21.05 -50.50
N ASP A 231 13.90 21.85 -51.35
CA ASP A 231 13.83 23.31 -51.22
C ASP A 231 12.48 23.77 -50.63
N SER A 232 11.76 22.88 -49.94
CA SER A 232 10.46 23.23 -49.35
C SER A 232 10.64 24.23 -48.22
N LYS A 233 9.66 25.14 -48.08
CA LYS A 233 9.64 26.11 -46.97
C LYS A 233 9.63 25.42 -45.62
N GLU A 234 8.94 24.29 -45.52
CA GLU A 234 8.87 23.47 -44.31
C GLU A 234 10.23 22.88 -43.94
N PHE A 235 11.02 22.48 -44.94
CA PHE A 235 12.37 21.96 -44.71
C PHE A 235 13.34 23.06 -44.26
N GLU A 236 13.33 24.23 -44.92
CA GLU A 236 14.13 25.38 -44.47
C GLU A 236 13.75 25.80 -43.05
N LYS A 237 12.44 25.84 -42.74
CA LYS A 237 11.93 26.09 -41.39
C LYS A 237 12.47 25.09 -40.37
N PHE A 238 12.43 23.79 -40.67
CA PHE A 238 12.97 22.75 -39.81
C PHE A 238 14.48 22.92 -39.59
N LYS A 239 15.24 23.15 -40.67
CA LYS A 239 16.69 23.35 -40.64
C LYS A 239 17.09 24.53 -39.75
N TYR A 240 16.49 25.71 -39.93
CA TYR A 240 16.84 26.88 -39.12
C TYR A 240 16.31 26.80 -37.68
N ASN A 241 15.18 26.13 -37.44
CA ASN A 241 14.75 25.80 -36.07
C ASN A 241 15.80 24.94 -35.37
N LEU A 242 16.35 23.94 -36.06
CA LEU A 242 17.37 23.07 -35.49
C LEU A 242 18.66 23.84 -35.21
N LEU A 243 19.08 24.72 -36.12
CA LEU A 243 20.23 25.61 -35.90
C LEU A 243 19.99 26.54 -34.71
N TYR A 244 18.79 27.08 -34.56
CA TYR A 244 18.39 27.89 -33.41
C TYR A 244 18.46 27.08 -32.11
N VAL A 245 17.92 25.86 -32.09
CA VAL A 245 18.00 24.98 -30.93
C VAL A 245 19.46 24.75 -30.53
N CYS A 246 20.32 24.39 -31.48
CA CYS A 246 21.76 24.19 -31.25
C CYS A 246 22.42 25.47 -30.71
N THR A 247 22.10 26.62 -31.32
CA THR A 247 22.65 27.92 -30.93
C THR A 247 22.30 28.28 -29.50
N THR A 248 21.06 28.03 -29.10
CA THR A 248 20.55 28.38 -27.78
C THR A 248 21.02 27.45 -26.66
N ARG A 249 21.71 26.34 -26.96
CA ARG A 249 22.29 25.47 -25.92
C ARG A 249 23.52 26.10 -25.25
N ALA A 250 24.16 27.07 -25.92
CA ALA A 250 25.33 27.78 -25.41
C ALA A 250 24.95 28.94 -24.48
N ARG A 251 25.69 29.07 -23.38
CA ARG A 251 25.53 30.17 -22.42
C ARG A 251 26.57 31.27 -22.59
N GLU A 252 27.83 30.90 -22.81
CA GLU A 252 28.96 31.83 -22.84
C GLU A 252 29.54 32.00 -24.25
N LYS A 253 29.91 30.89 -24.90
CA LYS A 253 30.52 30.90 -26.24
C LYS A 253 29.93 29.81 -27.12
N ILE A 254 29.91 30.07 -28.42
CA ILE A 254 29.50 29.08 -29.42
C ILE A 254 30.42 29.10 -30.62
N TYR A 255 30.68 27.91 -31.13
CA TYR A 255 31.55 27.62 -32.25
C TYR A 255 30.78 26.82 -33.31
N PHE A 256 31.04 27.12 -34.58
CA PHE A 256 30.50 26.38 -35.72
C PHE A 256 31.65 25.90 -36.60
N TYR A 257 31.63 24.62 -36.96
CA TYR A 257 32.54 24.05 -37.94
C TYR A 257 31.73 23.37 -39.05
N ASP A 258 31.80 23.85 -40.28
CA ASP A 258 31.06 23.29 -41.43
C ASP A 258 32.00 22.78 -42.53
N GLY A 259 33.13 22.19 -42.12
CA GLY A 259 34.17 21.71 -43.04
C GLY A 259 35.15 22.80 -43.46
N GLU A 260 36.06 22.46 -44.37
CA GLU A 260 37.10 23.38 -44.89
C GLU A 260 36.54 24.52 -45.75
N LYS A 261 35.30 24.38 -46.23
CA LYS A 261 34.62 25.40 -47.02
C LYS A 261 33.46 25.96 -46.21
N ILE A 262 33.58 27.21 -45.79
CA ILE A 262 32.50 27.94 -45.10
C ILE A 262 31.22 27.90 -45.94
N ASN A 263 30.11 27.51 -45.31
CA ASN A 263 28.80 27.54 -45.94
C ASN A 263 28.37 28.98 -46.25
N SER A 264 27.71 29.19 -47.40
CA SER A 264 27.25 30.53 -47.83
C SER A 264 26.28 31.19 -46.85
N PHE A 265 25.61 30.42 -45.98
CA PHE A 265 24.77 30.95 -44.91
C PHE A 265 25.51 31.98 -44.04
N TRP A 266 26.75 31.68 -43.67
CA TRP A 266 27.58 32.53 -42.81
C TRP A 266 28.03 33.83 -43.51
N GLU A 267 27.94 33.88 -44.84
CA GLU A 267 28.30 35.06 -45.62
C GLU A 267 27.14 36.04 -45.82
N HIS A 268 25.90 35.67 -45.47
CA HIS A 268 24.76 36.57 -45.54
C HIS A 268 25.00 37.83 -44.69
N PRO A 269 24.75 39.05 -45.20
CA PRO A 269 25.04 40.29 -44.47
C PRO A 269 24.44 40.32 -43.06
N GLU A 270 23.19 39.86 -42.93
CA GLU A 270 22.45 39.82 -41.66
C GLU A 270 23.00 38.82 -40.64
N ILE A 271 23.76 37.80 -41.08
CA ILE A 271 24.42 36.83 -40.20
C ILE A 271 25.87 37.25 -39.92
N LYS A 272 26.56 37.73 -40.96
CA LYS A 272 27.98 38.10 -40.93
C LYS A 272 28.30 39.17 -39.90
N GLU A 273 27.36 40.08 -39.62
CA GLU A 273 27.50 41.09 -38.57
C GLU A 273 27.44 40.52 -37.14
N HIS A 274 26.93 39.29 -36.98
CA HIS A 274 26.72 38.62 -35.70
C HIS A 274 27.67 37.45 -35.43
N ILE A 275 28.63 37.21 -36.33
CA ILE A 275 29.64 36.16 -36.19
C ILE A 275 31.05 36.72 -36.38
N SER A 276 32.06 35.92 -36.05
CA SER A 276 33.45 36.14 -36.47
C SER A 276 33.97 34.87 -37.13
N ILE A 277 34.74 35.01 -38.20
CA ILE A 277 35.39 33.88 -38.87
C ILE A 277 36.85 33.85 -38.41
N SER A 278 37.31 32.69 -37.93
CA SER A 278 38.70 32.49 -37.51
C SER A 278 39.36 31.35 -38.30
N GLU A 279 40.59 31.61 -38.76
CA GLU A 279 41.49 30.62 -39.38
C GLU A 279 42.59 30.16 -38.41
N SER A 280 42.49 30.55 -37.14
CA SER A 280 43.48 30.27 -36.09
C SER A 280 42.93 29.19 -35.15
N PRO A 281 43.68 28.10 -34.90
CA PRO A 281 43.26 27.04 -33.96
C PRO A 281 43.17 27.51 -32.51
N GLU A 282 43.93 28.54 -32.12
CA GLU A 282 44.01 29.06 -30.74
C GLU A 282 42.65 29.58 -30.21
N VAL A 283 41.68 29.86 -31.09
CA VAL A 283 40.33 30.30 -30.67
C VAL A 283 39.55 29.22 -29.93
N LEU A 284 39.97 27.96 -30.05
CA LEU A 284 39.39 26.80 -29.39
C LEU A 284 40.12 26.42 -28.09
N ASP A 285 41.18 27.15 -27.72
CA ASP A 285 41.97 26.82 -26.52
C ASP A 285 41.09 26.80 -25.27
N SER A 286 40.12 27.73 -25.12
CA SER A 286 39.19 27.71 -23.98
C SER A 286 38.21 26.54 -24.02
N PHE A 287 37.85 26.06 -25.21
CA PHE A 287 36.90 24.97 -25.36
C PHE A 287 37.53 23.64 -24.90
N PHE A 288 38.78 23.41 -25.31
CA PHE A 288 39.57 22.22 -24.95
C PHE A 288 40.38 22.38 -23.67
N ASP A 289 40.27 23.53 -22.99
CA ASP A 289 40.86 23.71 -21.67
C ASP A 289 40.23 22.75 -20.66
N THR A 290 41.08 22.00 -19.96
CA THR A 290 40.68 21.03 -18.92
C THR A 290 41.27 21.35 -17.55
N ASP A 291 41.79 22.58 -17.36
CA ASP A 291 42.44 23.07 -16.14
C ASP A 291 41.49 23.28 -14.95
N GLU A 292 40.19 23.01 -15.13
CA GLU A 292 39.21 22.96 -14.03
C GLU A 292 39.71 22.07 -12.87
N THR A 293 39.52 22.55 -11.65
CA THR A 293 39.82 21.79 -10.43
C THR A 293 38.91 20.57 -10.32
N ASP A 294 39.37 19.53 -9.60
CA ASP A 294 38.53 18.34 -9.37
C ASP A 294 37.23 18.73 -8.63
N GLU A 295 37.28 19.73 -7.72
CA GLU A 295 36.09 20.27 -7.07
C GLU A 295 35.08 20.91 -8.05
N GLU A 296 35.54 21.69 -9.03
CA GLU A 296 34.68 22.30 -10.05
C GLU A 296 34.06 21.25 -10.98
N LYS A 297 34.82 20.20 -11.32
CA LYS A 297 34.33 19.06 -12.10
C LYS A 297 33.29 18.27 -11.32
N ILE A 298 33.50 18.03 -10.02
CA ILE A 298 32.53 17.37 -9.14
C ILE A 298 31.22 18.17 -9.09
N GLN A 299 31.26 19.48 -8.88
CA GLN A 299 30.05 20.33 -8.89
C GLN A 299 29.31 20.25 -10.23
N THR A 300 30.05 20.19 -11.33
CA THR A 300 29.46 20.05 -12.67
C THR A 300 28.79 18.68 -12.83
N ALA A 301 29.45 17.61 -12.39
CA ALA A 301 28.90 16.25 -12.42
C ALA A 301 27.66 16.12 -11.52
N GLU A 302 27.67 16.70 -10.31
CA GLU A 302 26.50 16.74 -9.41
C GLU A 302 25.31 17.45 -10.05
N LYS A 303 25.55 18.52 -10.82
CA LYS A 303 24.50 19.19 -11.58
C LYS A 303 23.93 18.28 -12.67
N TYR A 304 24.76 17.51 -13.37
CA TYR A 304 24.28 16.52 -14.33
C TYR A 304 23.44 15.43 -13.63
N GLU A 305 23.87 14.91 -12.47
CA GLU A 305 23.08 13.95 -11.69
C GLU A 305 21.69 14.50 -11.31
N GLN A 306 21.62 15.75 -10.82
CA GLN A 306 20.35 16.39 -10.44
C GLN A 306 19.38 16.54 -11.61
N LEU A 307 19.91 16.65 -12.83
CA LEU A 307 19.14 16.75 -14.06
C LEU A 307 18.82 15.38 -14.68
N GLY A 308 19.24 14.26 -14.07
CA GLY A 308 19.07 12.91 -14.62
C GLY A 308 20.07 12.54 -15.73
N ASN A 309 21.09 13.37 -15.99
CA ASN A 309 22.08 13.16 -17.04
C ASN A 309 23.25 12.29 -16.53
N TYR A 310 22.93 11.06 -16.14
CA TYR A 310 23.85 10.17 -15.42
C TYR A 310 25.09 9.79 -16.24
N LYS A 311 24.96 9.56 -17.55
CA LYS A 311 26.11 9.20 -18.41
C LYS A 311 27.19 10.29 -18.41
N GLN A 312 26.80 11.56 -18.47
CA GLN A 312 27.71 12.71 -18.43
C GLN A 312 28.35 12.87 -17.06
N ALA A 313 27.58 12.72 -15.98
CA ALA A 313 28.11 12.75 -14.62
C ALA A 313 29.17 11.65 -14.40
N ARG A 314 28.84 10.42 -14.83
CA ARG A 314 29.73 9.26 -14.76
C ARG A 314 31.05 9.50 -15.49
N GLU A 315 30.99 10.03 -16.72
CA GLU A 315 32.18 10.38 -17.49
C GLU A 315 33.10 11.33 -16.72
N ILE A 316 32.54 12.40 -16.15
CA ILE A 316 33.32 13.41 -15.42
C ILE A 316 33.96 12.82 -14.17
N TYR A 317 33.21 12.04 -13.36
CA TYR A 317 33.77 11.39 -12.17
C TYR A 317 34.90 10.40 -12.49
N ALA A 318 34.78 9.68 -13.60
CA ALA A 318 35.78 8.72 -14.05
C ALA A 318 37.06 9.41 -14.57
N LYS A 319 36.95 10.63 -15.12
CA LYS A 319 38.05 11.44 -15.66
C LYS A 319 38.72 12.38 -14.64
N LEU A 320 38.32 12.36 -13.36
CA LEU A 320 38.99 13.13 -12.30
C LEU A 320 40.46 12.71 -12.14
N LYS A 321 41.33 13.62 -11.68
CA LYS A 321 42.75 13.28 -11.43
C LYS A 321 42.88 12.18 -10.38
N GLN A 322 42.00 12.20 -9.38
CA GLN A 322 41.75 11.08 -8.48
C GLN A 322 40.33 10.55 -8.72
N PRO A 323 40.18 9.47 -9.51
CA PRO A 323 38.87 8.92 -9.82
C PRO A 323 38.08 8.57 -8.57
N ARG A 324 36.87 9.14 -8.47
CA ARG A 324 35.92 8.87 -7.39
C ARG A 324 35.07 7.66 -7.76
N LEU A 325 35.65 6.47 -7.61
CA LEU A 325 35.00 5.20 -7.98
C LEU A 325 33.68 4.96 -7.23
N ASP A 326 33.55 5.51 -6.02
CA ASP A 326 32.31 5.51 -5.25
C ASP A 326 31.19 6.30 -5.95
N LEU A 327 31.51 7.47 -6.52
CA LEU A 327 30.56 8.29 -7.28
C LEU A 327 30.26 7.68 -8.65
N VAL A 328 31.26 7.11 -9.33
CA VAL A 328 31.05 6.35 -10.58
C VAL A 328 30.08 5.21 -10.35
N ALA A 329 30.29 4.41 -9.30
CA ALA A 329 29.40 3.30 -8.95
C ALA A 329 27.98 3.80 -8.59
N LYS A 330 27.86 4.88 -7.82
CA LYS A 330 26.56 5.49 -7.49
C LYS A 330 25.78 5.81 -8.77
N VAL A 331 26.42 6.47 -9.73
CA VAL A 331 25.78 6.86 -10.99
C VAL A 331 25.52 5.65 -11.89
N ASP A 332 26.40 4.65 -11.91
CA ASP A 332 26.16 3.37 -12.60
C ASP A 332 24.88 2.69 -12.09
N ALA A 333 24.65 2.69 -10.78
CA ALA A 333 23.42 2.15 -10.20
C ALA A 333 22.17 2.89 -10.69
N LEU A 334 22.21 4.23 -10.74
CA LEU A 334 21.11 5.06 -11.27
C LEU A 334 20.84 4.79 -12.76
N ILE A 335 21.89 4.59 -13.57
CA ILE A 335 21.75 4.20 -14.98
C ILE A 335 21.03 2.86 -15.11
N TYR A 336 21.38 1.87 -14.26
CA TYR A 336 20.68 0.58 -14.25
C TYR A 336 19.22 0.71 -13.77
N GLU A 337 18.93 1.60 -12.83
CA GLU A 337 17.56 1.89 -12.41
C GLU A 337 16.71 2.47 -13.56
N GLU A 338 17.25 3.43 -14.33
CA GLU A 338 16.57 3.99 -15.51
C GLU A 338 16.30 2.91 -16.57
N ALA A 339 17.26 2.00 -16.78
CA ALA A 339 17.12 0.86 -17.66
C ALA A 339 16.20 -0.25 -17.10
N ARG A 340 15.66 -0.07 -15.88
CA ARG A 340 14.85 -1.05 -15.13
C ARG A 340 15.56 -2.38 -14.85
N ASP A 341 16.89 -2.39 -14.89
CA ASP A 341 17.72 -3.52 -14.48
C ASP A 341 18.04 -3.40 -12.98
N PHE A 342 16.99 -3.56 -12.17
CA PHE A 342 17.09 -3.39 -10.73
C PHE A 342 18.01 -4.43 -10.05
N ALA A 343 18.26 -5.58 -10.70
CA ALA A 343 19.17 -6.58 -10.16
C ALA A 343 20.63 -6.08 -10.15
N ASN A 344 21.07 -5.45 -11.24
CA ASN A 344 22.41 -4.87 -11.31
C ASN A 344 22.53 -3.59 -10.48
N ALA A 345 21.50 -2.72 -10.49
CA ALA A 345 21.45 -1.56 -9.61
C ALA A 345 21.60 -1.95 -8.13
N GLY A 346 20.80 -2.91 -7.66
CA GLY A 346 20.84 -3.41 -6.29
C GLY A 346 22.21 -3.98 -5.87
N ARG A 347 22.92 -4.64 -6.79
CA ARG A 347 24.30 -5.14 -6.55
C ARG A 347 25.28 -4.01 -6.30
N ILE A 348 25.19 -2.95 -7.08
CA ILE A 348 26.07 -1.80 -6.93
C ILE A 348 25.74 -1.06 -5.64
N TRP A 349 24.47 -0.80 -5.36
CA TRP A 349 24.05 -0.18 -4.09
C TRP A 349 24.49 -0.97 -2.86
N PHE A 350 24.41 -2.30 -2.93
CA PHE A 350 24.89 -3.17 -1.85
C PHE A 350 26.41 -3.02 -1.66
N SER A 351 27.18 -2.92 -2.75
CA SER A 351 28.64 -2.71 -2.66
C SER A 351 29.02 -1.34 -2.09
N LEU A 352 28.14 -0.35 -2.24
CA LEU A 352 28.27 1.00 -1.67
C LEU A 352 27.69 1.13 -0.26
N GLU A 353 27.24 0.02 0.33
CA GLU A 353 26.60 -0.02 1.66
C GLU A 353 25.33 0.85 1.77
N GLN A 354 24.71 1.18 0.62
CA GLN A 354 23.42 1.88 0.55
C GLN A 354 22.29 0.85 0.64
N TRP A 355 22.11 0.28 1.84
CA TRP A 355 21.24 -0.87 2.07
C TRP A 355 19.79 -0.62 1.70
N GLU A 356 19.25 0.58 1.93
CA GLU A 356 17.86 0.90 1.58
C GLU A 356 17.64 0.95 0.06
N ASN A 357 18.55 1.59 -0.67
CA ASN A 357 18.51 1.61 -2.15
C ASN A 357 18.62 0.19 -2.71
N ALA A 358 19.58 -0.59 -2.21
CA ALA A 358 19.78 -1.97 -2.62
C ALA A 358 18.53 -2.83 -2.34
N GLY A 359 17.95 -2.71 -1.14
CA GLY A 359 16.73 -3.42 -0.75
C GLY A 359 15.55 -3.08 -1.66
N ASN A 360 15.33 -1.80 -1.95
CA ASN A 360 14.26 -1.36 -2.86
C ASN A 360 14.43 -1.93 -4.27
N ASP A 361 15.64 -1.93 -4.83
CA ASP A 361 15.89 -2.44 -6.17
C ASP A 361 15.80 -3.98 -6.23
N TYR A 362 16.31 -4.69 -5.23
CA TYR A 362 16.13 -6.14 -5.15
C TYR A 362 14.66 -6.53 -5.01
N GLU A 363 13.84 -5.77 -4.28
CA GLU A 363 12.40 -5.99 -4.26
C GLU A 363 11.74 -5.79 -5.63
N LYS A 364 12.08 -4.71 -6.36
CA LYS A 364 11.58 -4.48 -7.72
C LYS A 364 12.00 -5.61 -8.67
N ALA A 365 13.21 -6.15 -8.48
CA ALA A 365 13.72 -7.31 -9.20
C ALA A 365 13.13 -8.66 -8.73
N LYS A 366 12.34 -8.66 -7.64
CA LYS A 366 11.81 -9.87 -6.95
C LYS A 366 12.90 -10.83 -6.45
N LEU A 367 14.08 -10.29 -6.14
CA LEU A 367 15.19 -11.00 -5.51
C LEU A 367 15.05 -10.92 -3.99
N TRP A 368 14.04 -11.61 -3.45
CA TRP A 368 13.60 -11.44 -2.06
C TRP A 368 14.66 -11.81 -1.01
N GLU A 369 15.54 -12.79 -1.28
CA GLU A 369 16.64 -13.14 -0.38
C GLU A 369 17.71 -12.05 -0.30
N ASP A 370 18.00 -11.38 -1.42
CA ASP A 370 18.93 -10.24 -1.44
C ASP A 370 18.30 -9.03 -0.76
N ALA A 371 17.01 -8.76 -1.04
CA ALA A 371 16.27 -7.68 -0.41
C ALA A 371 16.17 -7.85 1.11
N GLU A 372 15.85 -9.04 1.60
CA GLU A 372 15.76 -9.36 3.03
C GLU A 372 17.08 -9.04 3.75
N ARG A 373 18.21 -9.49 3.19
CA ARG A 373 19.55 -9.19 3.73
C ARG A 373 19.88 -7.71 3.74
N CYS A 374 19.41 -6.96 2.74
CA CYS A 374 19.59 -5.51 2.71
C CYS A 374 18.77 -4.84 3.81
N TRP A 375 17.52 -5.24 3.99
CA TRP A 375 16.65 -4.65 5.00
C TRP A 375 17.06 -4.99 6.44
N ASP A 376 17.64 -6.18 6.66
CA ASP A 376 18.28 -6.52 7.93
C ASP A 376 19.42 -5.54 8.25
N LYS A 377 20.34 -5.31 7.29
CA LYS A 377 21.44 -4.36 7.43
C LYS A 377 21.00 -2.91 7.57
N ALA A 378 19.87 -2.55 6.97
CA ALA A 378 19.25 -1.23 7.10
C ALA A 378 18.49 -1.03 8.42
N ASP A 379 18.40 -2.06 9.28
CA ASP A 379 17.58 -2.08 10.49
C ASP A 379 16.08 -1.83 10.23
N ASN A 380 15.60 -2.14 9.02
CA ASN A 380 14.21 -1.96 8.60
C ASN A 380 13.45 -3.30 8.66
N TYR A 381 13.11 -3.71 9.88
CA TYR A 381 12.47 -5.00 10.15
C TYR A 381 11.09 -5.15 9.49
N GLN A 382 10.38 -4.06 9.19
CA GLN A 382 9.07 -4.12 8.51
C GLN A 382 9.22 -4.58 7.06
N ARG A 383 10.20 -4.02 6.33
CA ARG A 383 10.49 -4.41 4.94
C ARG A 383 11.18 -5.77 4.88
N GLN A 384 12.03 -6.08 5.86
CA GLN A 384 12.60 -7.42 6.03
C GLN A 384 11.51 -8.48 6.22
N ALA A 385 10.55 -8.25 7.12
CA ALA A 385 9.41 -9.14 7.33
C ALA A 385 8.58 -9.31 6.06
N PHE A 386 8.34 -8.22 5.31
CA PHE A 386 7.67 -8.30 4.01
C PHE A 386 8.40 -9.23 3.04
N CYS A 387 9.74 -9.13 2.94
CA CYS A 387 10.54 -10.02 2.10
C CYS A 387 10.46 -11.48 2.56
N LEU A 388 10.49 -11.74 3.88
CA LEU A 388 10.29 -13.08 4.44
C LEU A 388 8.91 -13.66 4.10
N GLU A 389 7.86 -12.85 4.13
CA GLU A 389 6.51 -13.25 3.71
C GLU A 389 6.47 -13.60 2.21
N GLN A 390 7.17 -12.87 1.34
CA GLN A 390 7.30 -13.22 -0.09
C GLN A 390 8.09 -14.52 -0.33
N LEU A 391 8.99 -14.87 0.59
CA LEU A 391 9.74 -16.13 0.60
C LEU A 391 8.96 -17.29 1.27
N GLU A 392 7.69 -17.07 1.63
CA GLU A 392 6.84 -18.02 2.35
C GLU A 392 7.38 -18.39 3.76
N LYS A 393 8.31 -17.60 4.31
CA LYS A 393 8.89 -17.75 5.65
C LYS A 393 8.09 -16.97 6.69
N PHE A 394 6.80 -17.29 6.81
CA PHE A 394 5.86 -16.56 7.66
C PHE A 394 6.20 -16.64 9.17
N GLU A 395 6.76 -17.76 9.62
CA GLU A 395 7.17 -17.93 11.03
C GLU A 395 8.35 -17.02 11.37
N ASP A 396 9.35 -16.92 10.48
CA ASP A 396 10.51 -16.04 10.64
C ASP A 396 10.07 -14.57 10.68
N ALA A 397 9.12 -14.18 9.81
CA ALA A 397 8.54 -12.84 9.82
C ALA A 397 7.82 -12.52 11.15
N ALA A 398 7.03 -13.47 11.68
CA ALA A 398 6.36 -13.31 12.96
C ALA A 398 7.34 -13.21 14.13
N LEU A 399 8.39 -14.04 14.11
CA LEU A 399 9.46 -14.02 15.10
C LEU A 399 10.26 -12.71 15.06
N LEU A 400 10.50 -12.15 13.88
CA LEU A 400 11.19 -10.88 13.72
C LEU A 400 10.45 -9.75 14.46
N TYR A 401 9.12 -9.66 14.30
CA TYR A 401 8.30 -8.70 15.06
C TYR A 401 8.32 -8.99 16.57
N GLU A 402 8.34 -10.26 16.98
CA GLU A 402 8.46 -10.66 18.39
C GLU A 402 9.79 -10.18 19.01
N ILE A 403 10.90 -10.36 18.29
CA ILE A 403 12.25 -9.93 18.70
C ILE A 403 12.34 -8.40 18.79
N ARG A 404 11.66 -7.69 17.88
CA ARG A 404 11.61 -6.22 17.86
C ARG A 404 10.57 -5.62 18.80
N GLU A 405 9.89 -6.46 19.57
CA GLU A 405 8.83 -6.08 20.53
C GLU A 405 7.64 -5.33 19.89
N ASP A 406 7.44 -5.49 18.58
CA ASP A 406 6.23 -5.03 17.89
C ASP A 406 5.14 -6.10 18.05
N TRP A 407 4.57 -6.11 19.24
CA TRP A 407 3.65 -7.16 19.66
C TRP A 407 2.36 -7.18 18.83
N ASP A 408 1.89 -6.03 18.34
CA ASP A 408 0.66 -5.96 17.54
C ASP A 408 0.87 -6.66 16.19
N GLU A 409 1.99 -6.39 15.51
CA GLU A 409 2.29 -7.04 14.24
C GLU A 409 2.59 -8.53 14.43
N ALA A 410 3.34 -8.89 15.49
CA ALA A 410 3.61 -10.28 15.83
C ALA A 410 2.32 -11.07 16.08
N GLU A 411 1.39 -10.53 16.87
CA GLU A 411 0.09 -11.16 17.15
C GLU A 411 -0.69 -11.42 15.85
N ARG A 412 -0.74 -10.42 14.95
CA ARG A 412 -1.44 -10.57 13.66
C ARG A 412 -0.88 -11.72 12.83
N ARG A 413 0.44 -11.88 12.73
CA ARG A 413 1.05 -12.99 11.98
C ARG A 413 0.83 -14.32 12.68
N TRP A 414 1.07 -14.41 13.99
CA TRP A 414 0.88 -15.66 14.74
C TRP A 414 -0.57 -16.17 14.69
N ARG A 415 -1.56 -15.26 14.69
CA ARG A 415 -2.97 -15.62 14.50
C ARG A 415 -3.24 -16.19 13.10
N LYS A 416 -2.68 -15.59 12.04
CA LYS A 416 -2.81 -16.13 10.67
C LYS A 416 -2.20 -17.54 10.57
N LEU A 417 -1.10 -17.78 11.26
CA LEU A 417 -0.44 -19.10 11.33
C LEU A 417 -1.15 -20.08 12.27
N SER A 418 -2.21 -19.67 12.96
CA SER A 418 -2.91 -20.49 13.96
C SER A 418 -1.99 -21.04 15.06
N ASN A 419 -0.87 -20.37 15.34
CA ASN A 419 0.04 -20.74 16.42
C ASN A 419 -0.45 -20.11 17.74
N TRP A 420 -1.48 -20.72 18.32
CA TRP A 420 -2.18 -20.19 19.50
C TRP A 420 -1.29 -20.05 20.73
N GLU A 421 -0.22 -20.84 20.84
CA GLU A 421 0.75 -20.73 21.94
C GLU A 421 1.50 -19.40 21.85
N LYS A 422 2.03 -19.09 20.67
CA LYS A 422 2.70 -17.81 20.42
C LYS A 422 1.75 -16.63 20.53
N VAL A 423 0.52 -16.74 20.02
CA VAL A 423 -0.51 -15.69 20.19
C VAL A 423 -0.75 -15.41 21.67
N ALA A 424 -0.93 -16.46 22.50
CA ALA A 424 -1.17 -16.29 23.92
C ALA A 424 0.01 -15.58 24.62
N VAL A 425 1.25 -16.00 24.35
CA VAL A 425 2.46 -15.34 24.87
C VAL A 425 2.53 -13.87 24.45
N VAL A 426 2.24 -13.55 23.19
CA VAL A 426 2.27 -12.17 22.68
C VAL A 426 1.17 -11.33 23.35
N CYS A 427 -0.05 -11.86 23.52
CA CYS A 427 -1.11 -11.18 24.27
C CYS A 427 -0.74 -10.90 25.73
N GLU A 428 0.01 -11.80 26.38
CA GLU A 428 0.55 -11.56 27.74
C GLU A 428 1.51 -10.36 27.76
N LYS A 429 2.42 -10.27 26.77
CA LYS A 429 3.36 -9.14 26.65
C LYS A 429 2.66 -7.81 26.44
N GLN A 430 1.54 -7.82 25.71
CA GLN A 430 0.68 -6.66 25.52
C GLN A 430 -0.21 -6.34 26.73
N LYS A 431 -0.22 -7.19 27.78
CA LYS A 431 -1.12 -7.09 28.95
C LYS A 431 -2.60 -7.25 28.60
N LYS A 432 -2.91 -7.93 27.48
CA LYS A 432 -4.28 -8.33 27.10
C LYS A 432 -4.67 -9.62 27.84
N CYS A 433 -4.74 -9.55 29.17
CA CYS A 433 -4.83 -10.74 30.05
C CYS A 433 -6.04 -11.65 29.73
N VAL A 434 -7.23 -11.08 29.49
CA VAL A 434 -8.43 -11.90 29.18
C VAL A 434 -8.28 -12.63 27.85
N GLU A 435 -7.75 -11.96 26.83
CA GLU A 435 -7.50 -12.56 25.52
C GLU A 435 -6.42 -13.63 25.62
N ALA A 436 -5.29 -13.35 26.29
CA ALA A 436 -4.24 -14.34 26.53
C ALA A 436 -4.78 -15.60 27.22
N ALA A 437 -5.68 -15.45 28.20
CA ALA A 437 -6.32 -16.59 28.86
C ALA A 437 -7.21 -17.41 27.91
N LEU A 438 -7.97 -16.75 27.04
CA LEU A 438 -8.78 -17.42 26.02
C LEU A 438 -7.92 -18.19 25.02
N GLU A 439 -6.78 -17.62 24.61
CA GLU A 439 -5.86 -18.27 23.68
C GLU A 439 -5.13 -19.45 24.33
N TRP A 440 -4.69 -19.34 25.59
CA TRP A 440 -4.10 -20.47 26.34
C TRP A 440 -5.04 -21.66 26.49
N LYS A 441 -6.35 -21.42 26.61
CA LYS A 441 -7.36 -22.48 26.63
C LYS A 441 -7.44 -23.25 25.30
N LYS A 442 -7.07 -22.64 24.18
CA LYS A 442 -6.98 -23.34 22.88
C LYS A 442 -5.76 -24.27 22.80
N VAL A 443 -4.71 -24.01 23.59
CA VAL A 443 -3.49 -24.85 23.73
C VAL A 443 -3.55 -25.74 25.00
N PRO A 444 -4.75 -26.17 25.39
CA PRO A 444 -5.11 -26.68 26.73
C PRO A 444 -4.23 -26.32 27.94
N ASN A 445 -3.63 -25.13 28.01
CA ASN A 445 -2.78 -24.73 29.14
C ASN A 445 -3.59 -23.95 30.18
N PHE A 446 -4.43 -24.68 30.91
CA PHE A 446 -5.38 -24.08 31.84
C PHE A 446 -4.74 -23.39 33.05
N GLU A 447 -3.52 -23.78 33.43
CA GLU A 447 -2.80 -23.12 34.53
C GLU A 447 -2.36 -21.71 34.15
N ARG A 448 -1.76 -21.53 32.97
CA ARG A 448 -1.43 -20.18 32.45
C ARG A 448 -2.68 -19.36 32.14
N ALA A 449 -3.74 -20.00 31.65
CA ALA A 449 -5.02 -19.32 31.45
C ALA A 449 -5.59 -18.78 32.77
N ALA A 450 -5.54 -19.58 33.83
CA ALA A 450 -5.98 -19.16 35.16
C ALA A 450 -5.15 -18.00 35.71
N ASP A 451 -3.84 -17.99 35.46
CA ASP A 451 -2.95 -16.91 35.89
C ASP A 451 -3.29 -15.59 35.21
N ASN A 452 -3.56 -15.63 33.91
CA ASN A 452 -4.01 -14.47 33.17
C ASN A 452 -5.39 -13.96 33.62
N TYR A 453 -6.35 -14.85 33.89
CA TYR A 453 -7.63 -14.44 34.48
C TYR A 453 -7.48 -13.84 35.87
N CYS A 454 -6.58 -14.36 36.70
CA CYS A 454 -6.25 -13.76 38.00
C CYS A 454 -5.68 -12.34 37.84
N LEU A 455 -4.77 -12.13 36.88
CA LEU A 455 -4.23 -10.80 36.58
C LEU A 455 -5.29 -9.81 36.08
N ALA A 456 -6.34 -10.32 35.40
CA ALA A 456 -7.50 -9.54 34.97
C ALA A 456 -8.54 -9.30 36.08
N ASN A 457 -8.35 -9.83 37.30
CA ASN A 457 -9.34 -9.89 38.39
C ASN A 457 -10.60 -10.73 38.07
N GLU A 458 -10.54 -11.61 37.08
CA GLU A 458 -11.63 -12.53 36.69
C GLU A 458 -11.52 -13.87 37.44
N HIS A 459 -11.61 -13.81 38.76
CA HIS A 459 -11.36 -14.98 39.64
C HIS A 459 -12.30 -16.17 39.37
N LYS A 460 -13.52 -15.93 38.88
CA LYS A 460 -14.46 -17.02 38.55
C LYS A 460 -13.96 -17.86 37.38
N ASP A 461 -13.46 -17.21 36.32
CA ASP A 461 -12.95 -17.90 35.14
C ASP A 461 -11.58 -18.52 35.40
N ALA A 462 -10.76 -17.92 36.27
CA ALA A 462 -9.55 -18.54 36.78
C ALA A 462 -9.82 -19.86 37.50
N VAL A 463 -10.80 -19.87 38.42
CA VAL A 463 -11.21 -21.10 39.13
C VAL A 463 -11.76 -22.15 38.16
N ARG A 464 -12.55 -21.76 37.15
CA ARG A 464 -13.02 -22.69 36.11
C ARG A 464 -11.86 -23.36 35.39
N CYS A 465 -10.82 -22.61 35.02
CA CYS A 465 -9.64 -23.19 34.36
C CYS A 465 -8.87 -24.13 35.29
N LEU A 466 -8.64 -23.76 36.55
CA LEU A 466 -7.91 -24.62 37.51
C LEU A 466 -8.66 -25.92 37.84
N LEU A 467 -9.99 -25.93 37.73
CA LEU A 467 -10.78 -27.15 37.89
C LEU A 467 -10.53 -28.16 36.76
N GLU A 468 -10.23 -27.71 35.53
CA GLU A 468 -9.91 -28.62 34.40
C GLU A 468 -8.60 -29.39 34.61
N VAL A 469 -7.73 -28.90 35.49
CA VAL A 469 -6.43 -29.53 35.84
C VAL A 469 -6.36 -29.99 37.29
N ASP A 470 -7.51 -30.03 37.99
CA ASP A 470 -7.64 -30.45 39.40
C ASP A 470 -6.66 -29.74 40.36
N ASN A 471 -6.29 -28.48 40.10
CA ASN A 471 -5.34 -27.74 40.92
C ASN A 471 -6.02 -27.05 42.12
N TRP A 472 -6.48 -27.86 43.07
CA TRP A 472 -7.22 -27.43 44.26
C TRP A 472 -6.45 -26.46 45.16
N GLN A 473 -5.13 -26.58 45.22
CA GLN A 473 -4.28 -25.71 46.04
C GLN A 473 -4.31 -24.25 45.55
N ARG A 474 -4.27 -24.02 44.23
CA ARG A 474 -4.36 -22.67 43.66
C ARG A 474 -5.78 -22.10 43.78
N ILE A 475 -6.81 -22.93 43.59
CA ILE A 475 -8.21 -22.52 43.77
C ILE A 475 -8.42 -22.01 45.20
N GLU A 476 -7.95 -22.78 46.20
CA GLU A 476 -8.00 -22.39 47.61
C GLU A 476 -7.33 -21.03 47.84
N GLY A 477 -6.14 -20.81 47.24
CA GLY A 477 -5.41 -19.55 47.31
C GLY A 477 -6.23 -18.35 46.83
N ILE A 478 -6.95 -18.49 45.71
CA ILE A 478 -7.82 -17.43 45.16
C ILE A 478 -8.95 -17.08 46.14
N TYR A 479 -9.67 -18.07 46.66
CA TYR A 479 -10.77 -17.84 47.61
C TYR A 479 -10.28 -17.28 48.95
N ARG A 480 -9.07 -17.65 49.38
CA ARG A 480 -8.43 -17.09 50.59
C ARG A 480 -8.10 -15.62 50.42
N GLN A 481 -7.48 -15.22 49.30
CA GLN A 481 -7.20 -13.81 49.02
C GLN A 481 -8.50 -12.98 48.98
N ALA A 482 -9.57 -13.53 48.41
CA ALA A 482 -10.88 -12.89 48.38
C ALA A 482 -11.63 -12.93 49.72
N SER A 483 -11.07 -13.51 50.79
CA SER A 483 -11.72 -13.71 52.10
C SER A 483 -13.09 -14.42 52.03
N THR A 484 -13.26 -15.34 51.09
CA THR A 484 -14.53 -16.05 50.80
C THR A 484 -14.40 -17.57 50.95
N LEU A 485 -13.75 -18.02 52.02
CA LEU A 485 -13.55 -19.44 52.34
C LEU A 485 -14.86 -20.26 52.39
N SER A 486 -16.00 -19.65 52.75
CA SER A 486 -17.32 -20.32 52.71
C SER A 486 -17.71 -20.75 51.30
N LYS A 487 -17.50 -19.89 50.29
CA LYS A 487 -17.78 -20.21 48.88
C LYS A 487 -16.83 -21.28 48.33
N PHE A 488 -15.61 -21.36 48.88
CA PHE A 488 -14.68 -22.44 48.54
C PHE A 488 -15.14 -23.79 49.11
N ALA A 489 -15.71 -23.80 50.32
CA ALA A 489 -16.32 -25.00 50.89
C ALA A 489 -17.51 -25.46 50.04
N ASP A 490 -18.42 -24.56 49.65
CA ASP A 490 -19.54 -24.89 48.75
C ASP A 490 -19.06 -25.49 47.42
N LEU A 491 -17.96 -24.95 46.86
CA LEU A 491 -17.35 -25.47 45.63
C LEU A 491 -16.77 -26.89 45.84
N CYS A 492 -16.04 -27.12 46.94
CA CYS A 492 -15.49 -28.44 47.27
C CYS A 492 -16.59 -29.49 47.46
N GLU A 493 -17.71 -29.11 48.08
CA GLU A 493 -18.89 -29.97 48.23
C GLU A 493 -19.52 -30.30 46.88
N SER A 494 -19.75 -29.30 46.03
CA SER A 494 -20.37 -29.48 44.70
C SER A 494 -19.56 -30.36 43.74
N ARG A 495 -18.24 -30.50 43.98
CA ARG A 495 -17.30 -31.31 43.20
C ARG A 495 -16.83 -32.56 43.95
N GLU A 496 -17.46 -32.89 45.08
CA GLU A 496 -17.18 -34.07 45.89
C GLU A 496 -15.73 -34.18 46.40
N ASN A 497 -15.02 -33.06 46.56
CA ASN A 497 -13.67 -33.05 47.16
C ASN A 497 -13.74 -33.02 48.70
N TRP A 498 -14.17 -34.14 49.28
CA TRP A 498 -14.42 -34.30 50.71
C TRP A 498 -13.19 -34.04 51.59
N THR A 499 -12.00 -34.40 51.11
CA THR A 499 -10.73 -34.22 51.82
C THR A 499 -10.33 -32.76 51.99
N THR A 500 -10.53 -31.93 50.96
CA THR A 500 -10.25 -30.48 51.05
C THR A 500 -11.35 -29.76 51.80
N LEU A 501 -12.61 -30.17 51.60
CA LEU A 501 -13.77 -29.64 52.31
C LEU A 501 -13.63 -29.77 53.84
N GLU A 502 -13.21 -30.94 54.33
CA GLU A 502 -13.00 -31.19 55.77
C GLU A 502 -11.97 -30.22 56.37
N LYS A 503 -10.85 -29.99 55.66
CA LYS A 503 -9.79 -29.06 56.10
C LYS A 503 -10.29 -27.62 56.16
N VAL A 504 -10.97 -27.15 55.12
CA VAL A 504 -11.46 -25.77 55.00
C VAL A 504 -12.54 -25.47 56.05
N LEU A 505 -13.51 -26.38 56.22
CA LEU A 505 -14.54 -26.24 57.24
C LEU A 505 -13.93 -26.17 58.64
N THR A 506 -13.00 -27.07 58.97
CA THR A 506 -12.29 -27.06 60.27
C THR A 506 -11.66 -25.69 60.55
N GLU A 507 -11.04 -25.05 59.55
CA GLU A 507 -10.44 -23.73 59.70
C GLU A 507 -11.46 -22.62 59.88
N ILE A 508 -12.51 -22.55 59.05
CA ILE A 508 -13.59 -21.55 59.16
C ILE A 508 -14.18 -21.58 60.57
N TYR A 509 -14.44 -22.78 61.09
CA TYR A 509 -14.97 -22.97 62.44
C TYR A 509 -13.96 -22.57 63.53
N THR A 510 -12.67 -22.89 63.36
CA THR A 510 -11.61 -22.51 64.31
C THR A 510 -11.47 -20.98 64.39
N GLN A 511 -11.49 -20.28 63.25
CA GLN A 511 -11.42 -18.80 63.21
C GLN A 511 -12.63 -18.14 63.89
N LYS A 512 -13.82 -18.76 63.82
CA LYS A 512 -15.02 -18.32 64.56
C LYS A 512 -14.97 -18.66 66.06
N GLY A 513 -13.92 -19.35 66.53
CA GLY A 513 -13.67 -19.69 67.95
C GLY A 513 -14.17 -21.06 68.40
N TRP A 514 -14.37 -22.02 67.49
CA TRP A 514 -15.11 -23.26 67.75
C TRP A 514 -14.16 -24.46 67.85
N LYS A 515 -14.33 -25.31 68.87
CA LYS A 515 -13.55 -26.55 69.05
C LYS A 515 -14.35 -27.75 68.55
N TRP A 516 -13.78 -28.54 67.63
CA TRP A 516 -14.43 -29.74 67.08
C TRP A 516 -14.35 -30.96 67.99
N VAL A 517 -15.41 -31.78 67.96
CA VAL A 517 -15.54 -33.10 68.58
C VAL A 517 -15.72 -34.14 67.46
N SER A 518 -14.65 -34.42 66.70
CA SER A 518 -14.49 -35.52 65.71
C SER A 518 -15.09 -35.41 64.30
N ALA A 519 -14.45 -36.11 63.35
CA ALA A 519 -14.67 -36.11 61.90
C ALA A 519 -16.03 -36.65 61.40
N ASN A 520 -16.81 -37.33 62.26
CA ASN A 520 -18.13 -37.84 61.88
C ASN A 520 -19.24 -36.78 61.95
N ASP A 521 -19.02 -35.66 62.63
CA ASP A 521 -20.01 -34.60 62.79
C ASP A 521 -20.03 -33.61 61.60
N GLY A 522 -18.95 -33.54 60.81
CA GLY A 522 -18.87 -32.75 59.57
C GLY A 522 -19.73 -33.30 58.44
N LYS A 523 -19.76 -34.64 58.29
CA LYS A 523 -20.66 -35.33 57.34
C LYS A 523 -22.15 -35.18 57.70
N ARG A 524 -22.47 -35.07 58.99
CA ARG A 524 -23.85 -34.85 59.46
C ARG A 524 -24.32 -33.43 59.21
N LEU A 525 -23.44 -32.43 59.33
CA LEU A 525 -23.79 -31.02 59.10
C LEU A 525 -24.00 -30.70 57.61
N ALA A 526 -23.23 -31.31 56.71
CA ALA A 526 -23.43 -31.21 55.26
C ALA A 526 -24.85 -31.67 54.84
N SER A 527 -25.36 -32.78 55.40
CA SER A 527 -26.74 -33.23 55.14
C SER A 527 -27.84 -32.29 55.69
N VAL A 528 -27.49 -31.38 56.61
CA VAL A 528 -28.41 -30.36 57.16
C VAL A 528 -28.39 -29.06 56.31
N GLN A 529 -27.28 -28.78 55.61
CA GLN A 529 -27.13 -27.63 54.73
C GLN A 529 -28.02 -27.75 53.48
N GLU A 530 -28.23 -28.97 52.98
CA GLU A 530 -29.08 -29.31 51.81
C GLU A 530 -30.56 -28.89 51.97
N LYS A 531 -31.06 -28.64 53.20
CA LYS A 531 -32.48 -28.35 53.47
C LYS A 531 -32.81 -26.94 53.94
N ASN A 532 -31.85 -26.10 54.32
CA ASN A 532 -32.12 -24.81 54.99
C ASN A 532 -31.48 -23.56 54.33
N GLY A 533 -30.80 -23.72 53.20
CA GLY A 533 -30.47 -22.61 52.28
C GLY A 533 -29.38 -21.61 52.68
N ASN A 534 -28.89 -21.57 53.92
CA ASN A 534 -27.74 -20.72 54.31
C ASN A 534 -26.95 -21.29 55.52
N LEU A 535 -25.61 -21.30 55.40
CA LEU A 535 -24.63 -21.75 56.40
C LEU A 535 -24.76 -21.05 57.76
N ASP A 536 -25.10 -19.74 57.79
CA ASP A 536 -25.26 -19.00 59.06
C ASP A 536 -26.50 -19.46 59.86
N ASN A 537 -27.55 -19.94 59.19
CA ASN A 537 -28.73 -20.52 59.85
C ASN A 537 -28.45 -21.93 60.42
N ALA A 538 -27.65 -22.73 59.72
CA ALA A 538 -27.21 -24.04 60.20
C ALA A 538 -26.33 -23.91 61.46
N ILE A 539 -25.44 -22.90 61.46
CA ILE A 539 -24.58 -22.49 62.58
C ILE A 539 -25.41 -22.05 63.80
N ASN A 540 -26.43 -21.20 63.61
CA ASN A 540 -27.29 -20.72 64.71
C ASN A 540 -28.13 -21.84 65.32
N THR A 541 -28.65 -22.76 64.50
CA THR A 541 -29.44 -23.90 64.97
C THR A 541 -28.60 -24.88 65.80
N TRP A 542 -27.31 -25.05 65.46
CA TRP A 542 -26.39 -25.91 66.20
C TRP A 542 -25.88 -25.26 67.50
N LEU A 543 -25.68 -23.93 67.51
CA LEU A 543 -25.32 -23.16 68.72
C LEU A 543 -26.38 -23.24 69.83
N ASP A 544 -27.67 -23.21 69.47
CA ASP A 544 -28.78 -23.32 70.43
C ASP A 544 -28.85 -24.74 71.04
N TYR A 545 -28.45 -25.75 70.26
CA TYR A 545 -28.34 -27.15 70.67
C TYR A 545 -27.21 -27.40 71.67
N ALA A 546 -26.05 -26.74 71.51
CA ALA A 546 -24.84 -27.04 72.28
C ALA A 546 -24.75 -26.30 73.64
N LYS A 547 -25.42 -25.14 73.78
CA LYS A 547 -25.32 -24.32 75.01
C LYS A 547 -26.44 -24.55 76.02
N ASN A 548 -27.65 -24.93 75.59
CA ASN A 548 -28.77 -25.15 76.51
C ASN A 548 -29.75 -26.18 75.95
N PRO A 549 -29.47 -27.49 76.11
CA PRO A 549 -30.24 -28.57 75.49
C PRO A 549 -31.73 -28.53 75.82
N GLU A 550 -32.08 -27.99 76.99
CA GLU A 550 -33.45 -27.84 77.49
C GLU A 550 -34.25 -26.79 76.70
N ASN A 551 -33.62 -25.67 76.31
CA ASN A 551 -34.25 -24.65 75.47
C ASN A 551 -34.39 -25.13 74.01
N ALA A 552 -33.46 -25.95 73.52
CA ALA A 552 -33.55 -26.54 72.20
C ALA A 552 -34.74 -27.50 72.08
N VAL A 553 -35.04 -28.30 73.11
CA VAL A 553 -36.27 -29.10 73.19
C VAL A 553 -37.51 -28.20 73.14
N GLU A 554 -37.54 -27.12 73.91
CA GLU A 554 -38.63 -26.13 73.93
C GLU A 554 -38.88 -25.47 72.57
N LEU A 555 -37.81 -25.10 71.86
CA LEU A 555 -37.91 -24.49 70.53
C LEU A 555 -38.42 -25.49 69.50
N LEU A 556 -37.94 -26.75 69.54
CA LEU A 556 -38.40 -27.83 68.66
C LEU A 556 -39.88 -28.18 68.91
N LEU A 557 -40.33 -28.13 70.16
CA LEU A 557 -41.74 -28.26 70.53
C LEU A 557 -42.58 -27.10 69.98
N LYS A 558 -42.10 -25.85 70.08
CA LYS A 558 -42.76 -24.67 69.46
C LYS A 558 -42.83 -24.74 67.94
N GLN A 559 -41.81 -25.31 67.30
CA GLN A 559 -41.73 -25.51 65.85
C GLN A 559 -42.42 -26.81 65.38
N ARG A 560 -43.08 -27.56 66.29
CA ARG A 560 -43.81 -28.81 66.00
C ARG A 560 -42.96 -29.94 65.39
N LYS A 561 -41.66 -30.00 65.70
CA LYS A 561 -40.75 -31.06 65.24
C LYS A 561 -40.65 -32.19 66.27
N TRP A 562 -41.73 -32.95 66.40
CA TRP A 562 -42.00 -33.87 67.52
C TRP A 562 -41.01 -35.04 67.67
N GLN A 563 -40.64 -35.71 66.57
CA GLN A 563 -39.75 -36.88 66.62
C GLN A 563 -38.33 -36.51 67.09
N ARG A 564 -37.82 -35.35 66.64
CA ARG A 564 -36.48 -34.90 67.05
C ARG A 564 -36.47 -34.37 68.49
N ALA A 565 -37.56 -33.72 68.93
CA ALA A 565 -37.72 -33.32 70.32
C ALA A 565 -37.72 -34.54 71.26
N LEU A 566 -38.42 -35.62 70.89
CA LEU A 566 -38.42 -36.88 71.66
C LEU A 566 -37.00 -37.44 71.79
N GLN A 567 -36.35 -37.69 70.67
CA GLN A 567 -35.01 -38.29 70.62
C GLN A 567 -34.01 -37.50 71.48
N LEU A 568 -34.09 -36.17 71.44
CA LEU A 568 -33.24 -35.29 72.25
C LEU A 568 -33.55 -35.36 73.75
N THR A 569 -34.82 -35.47 74.16
CA THR A 569 -35.17 -35.70 75.57
C THR A 569 -34.67 -37.04 76.10
N GLU A 570 -34.53 -38.05 75.24
CA GLU A 570 -33.97 -39.36 75.62
C GLU A 570 -32.45 -39.29 75.78
N GLU A 571 -31.77 -38.58 74.87
CA GLU A 571 -30.32 -38.38 74.90
C GLU A 571 -29.85 -37.54 76.11
N ILE A 572 -30.63 -36.52 76.52
CA ILE A 572 -30.30 -35.65 77.67
C ILE A 572 -30.64 -36.34 79.01
N ASN A 573 -31.41 -37.44 78.99
CA ASN A 573 -31.82 -38.22 80.15
C ASN A 573 -32.46 -37.38 81.29
N ASN A 574 -33.23 -36.35 80.92
CA ASN A 574 -33.93 -35.47 81.86
C ASN A 574 -35.42 -35.85 81.94
N SER A 575 -35.81 -36.46 83.06
CA SER A 575 -37.15 -37.00 83.29
C SER A 575 -38.26 -35.93 83.29
N LYS A 576 -37.97 -34.70 83.76
CA LYS A 576 -38.95 -33.61 83.78
C LYS A 576 -39.28 -33.10 82.37
N LEU A 577 -38.27 -32.98 81.51
CA LEU A 577 -38.46 -32.59 80.11
C LEU A 577 -39.16 -33.67 79.29
N ARG A 578 -38.90 -34.94 79.59
CA ARG A 578 -39.59 -36.08 78.96
C ARG A 578 -41.08 -36.10 79.29
N GLN A 579 -41.42 -35.82 80.55
CA GLN A 579 -42.80 -35.71 81.00
C GLN A 579 -43.49 -34.48 80.38
N ARG A 580 -42.77 -33.36 80.27
CA ARG A 580 -43.26 -32.15 79.60
C ARG A 580 -43.43 -32.32 78.09
N TYR A 581 -42.55 -33.08 77.41
CA TYR A 581 -42.74 -33.54 76.03
C TYR A 581 -44.01 -34.39 75.94
N GLN A 582 -44.23 -35.34 76.84
CA GLN A 582 -45.43 -36.18 76.83
C GLN A 582 -46.71 -35.34 77.02
N ASP A 583 -46.70 -34.33 77.90
CA ASP A 583 -47.85 -33.46 78.14
C ASP A 583 -48.13 -32.52 76.94
N ILE A 584 -47.10 -31.98 76.30
CA ILE A 584 -47.22 -31.08 75.15
C ILE A 584 -47.51 -31.86 73.85
N ALA A 585 -46.89 -33.02 73.66
CA ALA A 585 -47.16 -33.90 72.53
C ALA A 585 -48.58 -34.46 72.61
N ASN A 586 -49.08 -34.84 73.80
CA ASN A 586 -50.46 -35.32 73.94
C ASN A 586 -51.51 -34.21 73.72
N SER A 587 -51.23 -32.96 74.10
CA SER A 587 -52.13 -31.82 73.80
C SER A 587 -52.02 -31.33 72.35
N GLY A 588 -50.82 -31.32 71.76
CA GLY A 588 -50.58 -30.97 70.36
C GLY A 588 -51.09 -32.02 69.37
N LEU A 589 -50.95 -33.31 69.67
CA LEU A 589 -51.57 -34.41 68.90
C LEU A 589 -53.10 -34.38 69.01
N GLN A 590 -53.69 -33.92 70.12
CA GLN A 590 -55.14 -33.71 70.21
C GLN A 590 -55.62 -32.54 69.35
N GLU A 591 -54.87 -31.44 69.25
CA GLU A 591 -55.17 -30.34 68.33
C GLU A 591 -54.96 -30.70 66.85
N GLU A 592 -53.88 -31.43 66.52
CA GLU A 592 -53.63 -31.93 65.16
C GLU A 592 -54.64 -33.01 64.75
N ASN A 593 -55.06 -33.89 65.67
CA ASN A 593 -56.14 -34.85 65.42
C ASN A 593 -57.54 -34.20 65.35
N GLN A 594 -57.78 -33.08 66.04
CA GLN A 594 -59.00 -32.28 65.83
C GLN A 594 -58.97 -31.50 64.50
N LYS A 595 -57.80 -31.06 64.03
CA LYS A 595 -57.63 -30.45 62.71
C LYS A 595 -57.74 -31.49 61.59
N LEU A 596 -57.11 -32.66 61.72
CA LEU A 596 -57.27 -33.80 60.82
C LEU A 596 -58.72 -34.33 60.85
N GLY A 597 -59.37 -34.38 62.01
CA GLY A 597 -60.79 -34.77 62.12
C GLY A 597 -61.76 -33.74 61.50
N LYS A 598 -61.40 -32.46 61.46
CA LYS A 598 -62.13 -31.41 60.72
C LYS A 598 -61.82 -31.41 59.22
N LEU A 599 -60.59 -31.75 58.82
CA LEU A 599 -60.17 -31.91 57.42
C LEU A 599 -60.77 -33.19 56.81
N VAL A 600 -60.82 -34.30 57.55
CA VAL A 600 -61.47 -35.56 57.14
C VAL A 600 -62.99 -35.40 57.05
N LYS A 601 -63.61 -34.53 57.87
CA LYS A 601 -65.03 -34.17 57.73
C LYS A 601 -65.31 -33.21 56.57
N SER A 602 -64.35 -32.39 56.13
CA SER A 602 -64.50 -31.59 54.89
C SER A 602 -64.23 -32.42 53.64
N TYR A 603 -63.31 -33.39 53.69
CA TYR A 603 -63.11 -34.36 52.60
C TYR A 603 -64.25 -35.37 52.46
N GLN A 604 -64.94 -35.74 53.56
CA GLN A 604 -66.14 -36.61 53.52
C GLN A 604 -67.43 -35.90 53.05
N GLN A 605 -67.40 -34.59 52.76
CA GLN A 605 -68.55 -33.88 52.20
C GLN A 605 -68.32 -33.40 50.74
N ASP A 606 -67.07 -33.42 50.25
CA ASP A 606 -66.72 -33.13 48.85
C ASP A 606 -66.42 -34.41 48.00
N GLU A 607 -66.27 -35.60 48.61
CA GLU A 607 -66.14 -36.90 47.91
C GLU A 607 -67.45 -37.71 47.79
N TYR A 608 -68.62 -37.06 47.84
CA TYR A 608 -69.91 -37.67 47.46
C TYR A 608 -70.58 -37.03 46.23
N GLU A 609 -69.90 -36.12 45.52
CA GLU A 609 -70.35 -35.57 44.23
C GLU A 609 -69.34 -35.71 43.07
N GLN A 610 -68.21 -36.42 43.25
CA GLN A 610 -67.21 -36.62 42.18
C GLN A 610 -66.66 -38.05 42.04
N ILE A 611 -67.44 -39.07 42.41
CA ILE A 611 -67.18 -40.47 42.04
C ILE A 611 -68.47 -41.07 41.46
N GLU A 612 -68.88 -40.52 40.32
CA GLU A 612 -69.78 -41.15 39.35
C GLU A 612 -69.56 -40.46 37.99
N ASN A 613 -68.31 -40.42 37.48
CA ASN A 613 -68.00 -40.02 36.09
C ASN A 613 -66.54 -40.25 35.63
N TYR A 614 -65.79 -41.17 36.25
CA TYR A 614 -64.39 -41.44 35.85
C TYR A 614 -64.04 -42.94 35.85
N GLU A 615 -64.96 -43.77 35.34
CA GLU A 615 -64.64 -45.12 34.84
C GLU A 615 -64.88 -45.28 33.32
N ASP A 616 -65.26 -44.20 32.60
CA ASP A 616 -65.45 -44.20 31.14
C ASP A 616 -64.36 -43.40 30.36
N TYR A 617 -63.27 -42.95 31.00
CA TYR A 617 -62.29 -42.04 30.37
C TYR A 617 -60.84 -42.56 30.28
N ILE A 618 -60.60 -43.84 30.58
CA ILE A 618 -59.24 -44.45 30.51
C ILE A 618 -59.11 -45.52 29.40
N ASP A 619 -60.17 -45.77 28.62
CA ASP A 619 -60.11 -46.66 27.44
C ASP A 619 -60.01 -45.93 26.08
N ASP A 620 -60.23 -44.59 26.00
CA ASP A 620 -60.14 -43.84 24.73
C ASP A 620 -58.74 -43.19 24.46
N GLU A 621 -57.96 -42.83 25.49
CA GLU A 621 -56.63 -42.20 25.29
C GLU A 621 -55.51 -43.20 24.97
N ILE A 622 -55.72 -44.49 25.21
CA ILE A 622 -54.75 -45.56 24.86
C ILE A 622 -54.94 -46.03 23.40
N GLU A 623 -56.10 -45.77 22.79
CA GLU A 623 -56.41 -46.06 21.38
C GLU A 623 -55.98 -44.93 20.42
N GLU A 624 -55.91 -43.68 20.88
CA GLU A 624 -55.47 -42.53 20.07
C GLU A 624 -53.93 -42.46 19.93
N TYR A 625 -53.19 -42.88 20.96
CA TYR A 625 -51.72 -42.97 20.90
C TYR A 625 -51.22 -44.13 20.03
N LYS A 626 -52.01 -45.21 19.89
CA LYS A 626 -51.72 -46.34 18.97
C LYS A 626 -52.06 -46.02 17.51
N ARG A 627 -53.00 -45.10 17.24
CA ARG A 627 -53.32 -44.61 15.88
C ARG A 627 -52.29 -43.62 15.32
N ASN A 628 -51.71 -42.77 16.16
CA ASN A 628 -50.73 -41.75 15.72
C ASN A 628 -49.27 -42.25 15.61
N TYR A 629 -48.95 -43.43 16.16
CA TYR A 629 -47.61 -44.04 16.04
C TYR A 629 -47.47 -44.99 14.83
N LEU A 630 -48.57 -45.38 14.19
CA LEU A 630 -48.61 -46.30 13.03
C LEU A 630 -48.87 -45.61 11.67
N MET A 631 -49.05 -44.28 11.63
CA MET A 631 -49.32 -43.50 10.41
C MET A 631 -48.10 -42.72 9.85
N ASN A 632 -46.92 -42.79 10.48
CA ASN A 632 -45.72 -42.03 10.08
C ASN A 632 -44.50 -42.91 9.75
N LYS A 633 -44.73 -44.14 9.26
CA LYS A 633 -43.65 -45.02 8.78
C LYS A 633 -44.09 -45.95 7.65
N GLN A 634 -44.64 -45.37 6.59
CA GLN A 634 -44.88 -45.88 5.22
C GLN A 634 -45.23 -44.58 4.45
N ASP A 635 -44.43 -43.97 3.60
CA ASP A 635 -43.71 -44.53 2.46
C ASP A 635 -42.35 -43.86 2.24
N SER A 636 -41.42 -44.70 1.80
CA SER A 636 -40.11 -44.38 1.26
C SER A 636 -40.18 -44.06 -0.23
N ASP A 637 -39.31 -43.14 -0.65
CA ASP A 637 -38.56 -43.11 -1.91
C ASP A 637 -39.24 -42.79 -3.25
N GLU A 638 -38.40 -42.17 -4.11
CA GLU A 638 -38.46 -41.98 -5.56
C GLU A 638 -39.36 -40.83 -6.09
N THR A 639 -38.77 -39.71 -6.53
CA THR A 639 -38.40 -39.50 -7.95
C THR A 639 -37.75 -38.13 -8.24
N GLU A 640 -36.93 -38.19 -9.29
CA GLU A 640 -36.08 -37.24 -9.99
C GLU A 640 -36.69 -35.93 -10.56
N PHE A 641 -35.76 -34.98 -10.82
CA PHE A 641 -35.61 -34.12 -12.00
C PHE A 641 -36.62 -32.99 -12.38
N SER A 642 -36.04 -31.79 -12.38
CA SER A 642 -36.06 -30.77 -13.46
C SER A 642 -37.16 -29.70 -13.51
N LYS A 643 -36.70 -28.55 -14.03
CA LYS A 643 -37.40 -27.38 -14.63
C LYS A 643 -37.67 -26.21 -13.69
N ILE A 644 -36.85 -25.15 -13.76
CA ILE A 644 -36.83 -24.07 -14.76
C ILE A 644 -37.84 -22.97 -14.41
N THR A 645 -37.26 -21.80 -14.09
CA THR A 645 -37.69 -20.41 -14.30
C THR A 645 -39.08 -20.16 -14.89
N SER A 646 -39.81 -19.19 -14.33
CA SER A 646 -40.19 -17.93 -14.99
C SER A 646 -41.38 -17.24 -14.30
N ASN A 647 -41.43 -15.91 -14.51
CA ASN A 647 -42.57 -15.00 -14.45
C ASN A 647 -42.90 -14.35 -13.11
N TYR A 648 -42.60 -13.05 -13.02
CA TYR A 648 -43.58 -11.95 -12.87
C TYR A 648 -42.83 -10.64 -13.17
N GLN A 649 -42.84 -10.14 -14.41
CA GLN A 649 -43.75 -9.14 -14.98
C GLN A 649 -43.72 -7.75 -14.29
N ASP A 650 -43.02 -6.83 -14.97
CA ASP A 650 -43.23 -5.38 -14.95
C ASP A 650 -44.62 -5.00 -15.50
N PRO A 651 -45.08 -3.77 -15.24
CA PRO A 651 -45.33 -2.89 -16.39
C PRO A 651 -44.93 -1.42 -16.20
N ASP A 652 -44.33 -0.88 -17.28
CA ASP A 652 -44.66 0.38 -17.98
C ASP A 652 -44.41 1.71 -17.23
N ASP A 653 -43.87 2.78 -17.82
CA ASP A 653 -43.55 3.11 -19.21
C ASP A 653 -42.77 4.44 -19.24
N ASP A 654 -42.10 4.68 -20.38
CA ASP A 654 -42.04 5.95 -21.13
C ASP A 654 -40.84 6.94 -21.07
N LEU A 655 -40.12 6.95 -22.21
CA LEU A 655 -39.52 8.05 -23.02
C LEU A 655 -38.07 8.48 -22.68
N ASP A 656 -37.13 8.70 -23.60
CA ASP A 656 -37.06 8.60 -25.07
C ASP A 656 -35.57 8.63 -25.50
N ASP A 657 -35.19 7.71 -26.39
CA ASP A 657 -34.38 7.81 -27.62
C ASP A 657 -33.33 8.94 -27.83
N ASP A 658 -32.08 8.51 -28.12
CA ASP A 658 -31.38 8.66 -29.43
C ASP A 658 -29.84 8.69 -29.26
N LEU A 659 -29.14 7.71 -29.84
CA LEU A 659 -27.92 7.84 -30.67
C LEU A 659 -27.23 6.48 -30.87
N GLU A 660 -27.57 5.80 -31.97
CA GLU A 660 -26.83 4.65 -32.50
C GLU A 660 -25.52 5.09 -33.19
N TRP A 661 -24.42 4.36 -32.94
CA TRP A 661 -23.28 4.30 -33.86
C TRP A 661 -22.88 2.82 -34.03
N GLU A 662 -22.99 2.35 -35.28
CA GLU A 662 -22.72 0.99 -35.73
C GLU A 662 -21.23 0.61 -35.62
N ASP A 663 -20.96 -0.50 -34.95
CA ASP A 663 -19.72 -1.27 -35.04
C ASP A 663 -19.68 -2.07 -36.35
N ASN A 664 -18.69 -1.82 -37.20
CA ASN A 664 -18.37 -2.69 -38.33
C ASN A 664 -16.90 -3.15 -38.27
N ASN A 665 -16.70 -4.33 -37.68
CA ASN A 665 -15.50 -5.15 -37.84
C ASN A 665 -15.51 -5.83 -39.20
N TYR A 666 -14.59 -5.47 -40.09
CA TYR A 666 -14.24 -6.30 -41.25
C TYR A 666 -12.73 -6.57 -41.29
N TYR A 667 -12.41 -7.82 -41.04
CA TYR A 667 -11.13 -8.46 -41.41
C TYR A 667 -10.94 -8.38 -42.94
N TYR A 668 -9.76 -7.96 -43.38
CA TYR A 668 -9.30 -8.16 -44.76
C TYR A 668 -7.81 -8.50 -44.77
N GLU A 669 -7.49 -9.73 -45.22
CA GLU A 669 -6.13 -10.15 -45.61
C GLU A 669 -5.75 -9.54 -46.99
N PRO A 670 -4.46 -9.32 -47.28
CA PRO A 670 -4.02 -8.51 -48.43
C PRO A 670 -3.73 -9.35 -49.68
N PRO A 671 -3.85 -8.79 -50.91
CA PRO A 671 -3.22 -9.38 -52.08
C PRO A 671 -1.77 -8.90 -52.23
N SER A 672 -0.90 -9.89 -52.42
CA SER A 672 0.48 -9.79 -52.89
C SER A 672 0.60 -9.07 -54.25
N ALA A 673 1.54 -8.12 -54.32
CA ALA A 673 2.39 -7.78 -55.47
C ALA A 673 2.61 -6.26 -55.51
N PHE A 674 3.81 -5.79 -55.16
CA PHE A 674 4.54 -4.75 -55.88
C PHE A 674 5.99 -4.75 -55.39
N GLU A 675 6.86 -5.29 -56.22
CA GLU A 675 8.32 -5.28 -56.07
C GLU A 675 8.90 -3.89 -56.38
N HIS A 676 10.02 -3.61 -55.70
CA HIS A 676 11.07 -2.64 -56.03
C HIS A 676 10.73 -1.13 -55.98
N ILE A 677 10.82 -0.57 -54.77
CA ILE A 677 11.41 0.75 -54.55
C ILE A 677 12.42 0.61 -53.41
N ASP A 678 13.66 1.03 -53.66
CA ASP A 678 14.81 0.93 -52.77
C ASP A 678 14.68 1.95 -51.62
N TYR A 679 14.32 1.48 -50.42
CA TYR A 679 14.12 2.30 -49.20
C TYR A 679 15.36 2.30 -48.28
N GLY A 680 16.57 2.16 -48.85
CA GLY A 680 17.81 1.96 -48.11
C GLY A 680 18.33 3.12 -47.24
N TYR A 681 17.60 4.22 -47.05
CA TYR A 681 18.13 5.41 -46.35
C TYR A 681 17.20 6.02 -45.27
N ILE A 682 16.07 5.39 -44.94
CA ILE A 682 15.15 5.90 -43.89
C ILE A 682 15.09 4.98 -42.65
N MET A 683 15.76 3.82 -42.67
CA MET A 683 15.78 2.87 -41.54
C MET A 683 17.17 2.66 -40.95
N ASP A 684 17.81 3.74 -40.51
CA ASP A 684 18.90 3.65 -39.52
C ASP A 684 18.56 4.52 -38.31
N MET A 685 17.37 4.28 -37.74
CA MET A 685 16.86 4.89 -36.49
C MET A 685 16.63 3.81 -35.42
N SER A 686 17.55 2.84 -35.32
CA SER A 686 17.32 1.58 -34.60
C SER A 686 17.91 1.46 -33.19
N SER A 687 18.44 2.54 -32.59
CA SER A 687 18.95 2.46 -31.20
C SER A 687 18.17 3.25 -30.15
N ASP A 688 17.53 4.38 -30.48
CA ASP A 688 17.09 5.32 -29.44
C ASP A 688 15.56 5.53 -29.34
N TYR A 689 14.77 4.96 -30.26
CA TYR A 689 13.30 4.98 -30.16
C TYR A 689 12.73 3.92 -29.21
N GLU A 690 13.53 3.01 -28.66
CA GLU A 690 13.06 2.09 -27.60
C GLU A 690 12.63 2.83 -26.33
N SER A 691 13.08 4.08 -26.14
CA SER A 691 12.69 4.93 -25.00
C SER A 691 11.22 5.42 -25.06
N GLY A 692 10.55 5.32 -26.22
CA GLY A 692 9.17 5.78 -26.42
C GLY A 692 8.16 4.71 -26.85
N LEU A 693 8.60 3.45 -26.98
CA LEU A 693 7.76 2.32 -27.41
C LEU A 693 7.39 1.42 -26.23
N TRP A 694 6.11 1.08 -26.14
CA TRP A 694 5.54 0.33 -25.02
C TRP A 694 5.01 -1.02 -25.50
N ARG A 695 5.26 -2.10 -24.74
CA ARG A 695 4.73 -3.44 -25.04
C ARG A 695 3.39 -3.71 -24.39
#